data_AF-A0AAD6IMS5-F1
#
_entry.id   AF-A0AAD6IMS5-F1
#
_cell.length_a   1.000
_cell.length_b   1.000
_cell.length_c   1.000
_cell.angle_alpha   90.00
_cell.angle_beta   90.00
_cell.angle_gamma   90.00
#
_symmetry.space_group_name_H-M   'P 1'
#
loop_
_entity.id
_entity.type
_entity.pdbx_description
1 polymer ?
#
loop_
_entity_poly.entity_id
_entity_poly.type
_entity_poly.pdbx_seq_one_letter_code
_entity_poly.pdbx_strand_id
1 'polypeptide(L)'
;MASDLLQKQIGQLFAVGFHGCTPSPEIKTLIRDYHVGGIVLFSRNFDDAVQLQALTLALQHEAKSAGHERPLFIGIDQENGLVTRISPPIAAQVPGPMALGATHDPECAYSAGKATGETLSFFGINMNYAPVGDINSEPLNPVVGVRSPGDDPEFVGRFASAAARGLREQNIIPSIKHFPGHGDTAVDSHYGLPVIPKTRDQLERCELIPFRRAVAEGIETVMTAHISLPCIDLTRPATLSPNAMGILRKDMGYDGMIITDCLEMDGIRSTYGTEEGSVLALRAGSDSIMICHTYEVQIASIKRVCEAVESGTIEQSRLADACRHVATVKDKFLNWDTALRQNNLGELSLLNTKIAETTMDIYSRSTTLVRDKSGTLPLSKTSIIIFLFPGDKTPAGGAVDGEGMGRQGSYQSSRYLDVLRQHNNSIAEIRYGISGLTREQWQVIEVADAVIFTSLNARESPYQESLGHELAGRISNLVHIAACNPYDFLDDPKVKTYITTYEPTIEAFSVAADIMFGALIPTGALPVGPSALTKTAAVVTPFDAEKDLDGILHVWAEALPTYKLPEDSLRSLIVRPYGHHFVARLGSELVGFCLAYTNADGEPNTVHIAVLAVSPSYQRQGVGIALLEETRANVRAKFGINGVKLGSSFPRFWPGIPRELPETVQHFFTHRGFRLSPPDARSVDLYQDIRNFQSPEKYMTRAKDRGFRFAPLKAGDYDACLVGQRKNFSHNSSWVQAYVTLHPDQYPDSVMVAFDSEDQQVGWTLMLGPSPALNHVWAFPQICGPKTGLIGCVGVDNAHRSSGIGLALVCHAVEHMKQRGIEGVFVDWVALDGWYEQVGFEVWRSYRPGEL
;
A
#
# COMPACT_ATOMS: atom_id res chain seq x y z
N MET A 1 16.69 41.39 -4.18
CA MET A 1 15.22 41.21 -4.12
C MET A 1 14.80 39.88 -4.74
N ALA A 2 15.08 39.60 -6.03
CA ALA A 2 14.71 38.31 -6.64
C ALA A 2 15.43 37.09 -6.03
N SER A 3 16.76 37.18 -5.79
CA SER A 3 17.56 36.09 -5.18
C SER A 3 17.17 35.81 -3.71
N ASP A 4 16.77 36.85 -2.95
CA ASP A 4 16.28 36.70 -1.57
C ASP A 4 14.93 35.99 -1.51
N LEU A 5 14.02 36.30 -2.44
CA LEU A 5 12.73 35.61 -2.53
C LEU A 5 12.90 34.14 -2.91
N LEU A 6 13.81 33.85 -3.85
CA LEU A 6 14.13 32.47 -4.25
C LEU A 6 14.71 31.67 -3.07
N GLN A 7 15.63 32.26 -2.30
CA GLN A 7 16.18 31.62 -1.11
C GLN A 7 15.09 31.25 -0.11
N LYS A 8 14.16 32.17 0.17
CA LYS A 8 13.06 31.90 1.10
C LYS A 8 12.08 30.85 0.59
N GLN A 9 11.83 30.84 -0.72
CA GLN A 9 11.02 29.80 -1.36
C GLN A 9 11.68 28.43 -1.24
N ILE A 10 12.99 28.33 -1.51
CA ILE A 10 13.76 27.09 -1.38
C ILE A 10 13.85 26.65 0.08
N GLY A 11 14.00 27.59 1.02
CA GLY A 11 14.00 27.28 2.45
C GLY A 11 12.77 26.51 2.90
N GLN A 12 11.59 26.79 2.33
CA GLN A 12 10.36 26.03 2.63
C GLN A 12 10.47 24.54 2.30
N LEU A 13 11.42 24.14 1.46
CA LEU A 13 11.70 22.74 1.09
C LEU A 13 12.70 22.05 2.02
N PHE A 14 13.14 22.69 3.10
CA PHE A 14 14.09 22.10 4.05
C PHE A 14 13.44 21.81 5.41
N ALA A 15 13.70 20.61 5.91
CA ALA A 15 13.46 20.19 7.28
C ALA A 15 14.81 20.06 8.00
N VAL A 16 15.02 20.86 9.03
CA VAL A 16 16.32 20.99 9.70
C VAL A 16 16.23 20.66 11.18
N GLY A 17 17.26 20.00 11.71
CA GLY A 17 17.40 19.81 13.16
C GLY A 17 18.38 20.81 13.78
N PHE A 18 18.44 20.82 15.12
CA PHE A 18 19.39 21.65 15.88
C PHE A 18 19.69 21.00 17.24
N HIS A 19 20.67 21.55 17.96
CA HIS A 19 21.03 21.11 19.31
C HIS A 19 20.50 22.04 20.39
N GLY A 20 20.19 21.45 21.54
CA GLY A 20 19.75 22.18 22.72
C GLY A 20 18.24 22.29 22.84
N CYS A 21 17.86 22.83 23.99
CA CYS A 21 16.53 22.71 24.57
C CYS A 21 15.63 23.94 24.39
N THR A 22 16.20 24.98 23.79
CA THR A 22 15.52 26.22 23.41
C THR A 22 16.03 26.62 22.02
N PRO A 23 15.31 27.45 21.25
CA PRO A 23 15.75 27.83 19.92
C PRO A 23 17.11 28.54 19.98
N SER A 24 18.15 27.90 19.43
CA SER A 24 19.50 28.45 19.34
C SER A 24 19.58 29.64 18.37
N PRO A 25 20.64 30.47 18.42
CA PRO A 25 20.86 31.52 17.43
C PRO A 25 20.84 30.99 15.99
N GLU A 26 21.44 29.83 15.75
CA GLU A 26 21.56 29.19 14.44
C GLU A 26 20.19 28.80 13.87
N ILE A 27 19.34 28.13 14.66
CA ILE A 27 18.00 27.75 14.18
C ILE A 27 17.10 28.97 13.98
N LYS A 28 17.27 30.03 14.80
CA LYS A 28 16.58 31.30 14.57
C LYS A 28 16.99 31.94 13.26
N THR A 29 18.26 31.91 12.89
CA THR A 29 18.74 32.39 11.59
C THR A 29 18.13 31.57 10.44
N LEU A 30 18.07 30.24 10.55
CA LEU A 30 17.43 29.40 9.53
C LEU A 30 15.94 29.73 9.37
N ILE A 31 15.22 29.93 10.48
CA ILE A 31 13.79 30.28 10.46
C ILE A 31 13.57 31.69 9.90
N ARG A 32 14.32 32.68 10.37
CA ARG A 32 14.09 34.10 10.05
C ARG A 32 14.65 34.52 8.71
N ASP A 33 15.85 34.08 8.38
CA ASP A 33 16.61 34.61 7.23
C ASP A 33 16.50 33.68 6.01
N TYR A 34 16.52 32.36 6.24
CA TYR A 34 16.37 31.36 5.18
C TYR A 34 14.93 30.87 5.01
N HIS A 35 14.02 31.21 5.93
CA HIS A 35 12.63 30.75 5.91
C HIS A 35 12.51 29.23 5.77
N VAL A 36 13.26 28.46 6.58
CA VAL A 36 13.14 26.98 6.57
C VAL A 36 11.69 26.53 6.84
N GLY A 37 11.26 25.49 6.12
CA GLY A 37 9.87 25.04 6.13
C GLY A 37 9.51 24.11 7.28
N GLY A 38 10.51 23.41 7.84
CA GLY A 38 10.30 22.42 8.88
C GLY A 38 11.47 22.28 9.86
N ILE A 39 11.14 21.77 11.04
CA ILE A 39 12.05 21.46 12.14
C ILE A 39 11.95 19.97 12.46
N VAL A 40 13.09 19.30 12.63
CA VAL A 40 13.18 17.93 13.12
C VAL A 40 13.64 17.94 14.56
N LEU A 41 12.83 17.36 15.46
CA LEU A 41 13.16 17.22 16.87
C LEU A 41 13.71 15.83 17.18
N PHE A 42 14.64 15.78 18.12
CA PHE A 42 15.25 14.59 18.69
C PHE A 42 15.20 14.66 20.22
N SER A 43 15.57 13.57 20.90
CA SER A 43 15.64 13.53 22.37
C SER A 43 16.63 14.56 22.96
N ARG A 44 17.56 15.10 22.17
CA ARG A 44 18.48 16.18 22.58
C ARG A 44 17.81 17.54 22.73
N ASN A 45 16.53 17.68 22.34
CA ASN A 45 15.84 18.96 22.32
C ASN A 45 14.93 19.20 23.53
N PHE A 46 14.76 18.21 24.40
CA PHE A 46 13.92 18.34 25.59
C PHE A 46 14.35 17.38 26.69
N ASP A 47 14.28 17.83 27.94
CA ASP A 47 14.51 17.03 29.14
C ASP A 47 13.18 16.66 29.82
N ASP A 48 12.17 17.53 29.68
CA ASP A 48 10.85 17.37 30.29
C ASP A 48 9.69 17.94 29.43
N ALA A 49 8.46 17.73 29.91
CA ALA A 49 7.23 18.14 29.26
C ALA A 49 7.06 19.67 29.13
N VAL A 50 7.53 20.44 30.13
CA VAL A 50 7.42 21.90 30.14
C VAL A 50 8.31 22.47 29.04
N GLN A 51 9.55 21.98 28.99
CA GLN A 51 10.54 22.39 28.01
C GLN A 51 10.12 22.04 26.58
N LEU A 52 9.60 20.84 26.36
CA LEU A 52 9.13 20.41 25.05
C LEU A 52 8.00 21.31 24.51
N GLN A 53 6.98 21.59 25.32
CA GLN A 53 5.88 22.46 24.91
C GLN A 53 6.36 23.91 24.69
N ALA A 54 7.22 24.42 25.57
CA ALA A 54 7.78 25.76 25.42
C ALA A 54 8.64 25.88 24.14
N LEU A 55 9.39 24.84 23.79
CA LEU A 55 10.24 24.82 22.60
C LEU A 55 9.42 24.89 21.32
N THR A 56 8.40 24.04 21.16
CA THR A 56 7.57 24.01 19.95
C THR A 56 6.83 25.34 19.74
N LEU A 57 6.29 25.91 20.81
CA LEU A 57 5.69 27.25 20.80
C LEU A 57 6.71 28.32 20.39
N ALA A 58 7.91 28.30 20.98
CA ALA A 58 8.94 29.28 20.67
C ALA A 58 9.35 29.22 19.19
N LEU A 59 9.53 28.03 18.61
CA LEU A 59 9.84 27.85 17.19
C LEU A 59 8.73 28.40 16.28
N GLN A 60 7.45 28.14 16.60
CA GLN A 60 6.33 28.69 15.83
C GLN A 60 6.23 30.22 15.95
N HIS A 61 6.51 30.77 17.13
CA HIS A 61 6.59 32.22 17.31
C HIS A 61 7.69 32.85 16.46
N GLU A 62 8.88 32.24 16.41
CA GLU A 62 9.97 32.71 15.55
C GLU A 62 9.55 32.76 14.08
N ALA A 63 8.86 31.74 13.58
CA ALA A 63 8.35 31.70 12.21
C ALA A 63 7.25 32.74 11.94
N LYS A 64 6.28 32.87 12.84
CA LYS A 64 5.20 33.86 12.67
C LYS A 64 5.75 35.29 12.68
N SER A 65 6.66 35.59 13.60
CA SER A 65 7.29 36.91 13.68
C SER A 65 8.18 37.21 12.48
N ALA A 66 8.78 36.18 11.86
CA ALA A 66 9.53 36.31 10.61
C ALA A 66 8.65 36.47 9.36
N GLY A 67 7.32 36.40 9.49
CA GLY A 67 6.38 36.59 8.38
C GLY A 67 6.21 35.36 7.50
N HIS A 68 6.36 34.15 8.04
CA HIS A 68 5.99 32.93 7.32
C HIS A 68 4.48 32.94 7.03
N GLU A 69 4.09 32.52 5.81
CA GLU A 69 2.68 32.42 5.42
C GLU A 69 1.98 31.29 6.19
N ARG A 70 2.67 30.15 6.33
CA ARG A 70 2.18 28.91 6.96
C ARG A 70 3.05 28.54 8.16
N PRO A 71 2.51 27.87 9.20
CA PRO A 71 3.31 27.35 10.29
C PRO A 71 4.46 26.43 9.84
N LEU A 72 5.45 26.27 10.71
CA LEU A 72 6.51 25.28 10.51
C LEU A 72 5.92 23.87 10.61
N PHE A 73 6.44 22.94 9.80
CA PHE A 73 6.43 21.54 10.21
C PHE A 73 7.29 21.41 11.46
N ILE A 74 6.79 20.72 12.48
CA ILE A 74 7.56 20.27 13.63
C ILE A 74 7.41 18.75 13.64
N GLY A 75 8.47 18.09 13.15
CA GLY A 75 8.55 16.65 12.94
C GLY A 75 9.36 15.94 14.02
N ILE A 76 9.07 14.65 14.22
CA ILE A 76 9.80 13.78 15.15
C ILE A 76 9.72 12.32 14.67
N ASP A 77 10.71 11.50 15.00
CA ASP A 77 10.68 10.04 14.84
C ASP A 77 10.05 9.36 16.06
N GLN A 78 8.73 9.41 16.15
CA GLN A 78 7.96 8.72 17.19
C GLN A 78 7.33 7.45 16.59
N GLU A 79 8.16 6.47 16.26
CA GLU A 79 7.75 5.14 15.75
C GLU A 79 7.13 4.26 16.85
N ASN A 80 7.38 4.63 18.11
CA ASN A 80 7.10 3.86 19.33
C ASN A 80 8.05 2.67 19.53
N GLY A 81 7.84 1.87 20.58
CA GLY A 81 8.75 0.80 20.96
C GLY A 81 10.20 1.27 21.13
N LEU A 82 11.14 0.63 20.42
CA LEU A 82 12.57 0.96 20.48
C LEU A 82 12.89 2.39 20.00
N VAL A 83 12.20 2.88 18.97
CA VAL A 83 12.41 4.23 18.42
C VAL A 83 11.29 5.15 18.94
N THR A 84 11.50 5.57 20.18
CA THR A 84 10.60 6.46 20.93
C THR A 84 11.42 7.67 21.40
N ARG A 85 11.05 8.88 21.01
CA ARG A 85 11.74 10.12 21.43
C ARG A 85 11.09 10.70 22.69
N ILE A 86 9.76 10.77 22.71
CA ILE A 86 8.96 11.14 23.88
C ILE A 86 8.54 9.87 24.58
N SER A 87 9.24 9.52 25.66
CA SER A 87 9.02 8.29 26.43
C SER A 87 8.61 8.60 27.87
N PRO A 88 8.27 7.59 28.69
CA PRO A 88 8.13 7.79 30.13
C PRO A 88 9.39 8.45 30.73
N PRO A 89 9.24 9.36 31.70
CA PRO A 89 7.99 9.76 32.37
C PRO A 89 7.19 10.87 31.69
N ILE A 90 7.61 11.39 30.53
CA ILE A 90 6.94 12.50 29.83
C ILE A 90 5.59 12.05 29.24
N ALA A 91 5.62 10.92 28.51
CA ALA A 91 4.43 10.33 27.89
C ALA A 91 4.32 8.85 28.25
N ALA A 92 3.10 8.31 28.18
CA ALA A 92 2.89 6.86 28.31
C ALA A 92 3.60 6.09 27.19
N GLN A 93 4.08 4.88 27.51
CA GLN A 93 4.70 4.01 26.52
C GLN A 93 3.64 3.46 25.56
N VAL A 94 3.91 3.51 24.26
CA VAL A 94 3.07 2.91 23.21
C VAL A 94 3.82 1.72 22.60
N PRO A 95 3.15 0.60 22.28
CA PRO A 95 3.79 -0.55 21.64
C PRO A 95 4.43 -0.21 20.30
N GLY A 96 5.59 -0.80 20.04
CA GLY A 96 6.32 -0.68 18.78
C GLY A 96 5.68 -1.48 17.63
N PRO A 97 6.18 -1.29 16.40
CA PRO A 97 5.58 -1.90 15.22
C PRO A 97 5.49 -3.43 15.27
N MET A 98 6.54 -4.15 15.65
CA MET A 98 6.49 -5.62 15.71
C MET A 98 5.62 -6.16 16.86
N ALA A 99 5.58 -5.47 18.00
CA ALA A 99 4.65 -5.80 19.08
C ALA A 99 3.19 -5.67 18.60
N LEU A 100 2.88 -4.57 17.90
CA LEU A 100 1.58 -4.41 17.24
C LEU A 100 1.36 -5.45 16.14
N GLY A 101 2.41 -5.82 15.42
CA GLY A 101 2.33 -6.84 14.38
C GLY A 101 1.96 -8.21 14.90
N ALA A 102 2.45 -8.56 16.09
CA ALA A 102 2.15 -9.82 16.77
C ALA A 102 0.67 -9.96 17.18
N THR A 103 -0.11 -8.88 17.17
CA THR A 103 -1.57 -8.96 17.35
C THR A 103 -2.30 -9.43 16.09
N HIS A 104 -1.65 -9.35 14.92
CA HIS A 104 -2.25 -9.54 13.59
C HIS A 104 -3.51 -8.70 13.31
N ASP A 105 -3.71 -7.62 14.06
CA ASP A 105 -4.88 -6.76 14.00
C ASP A 105 -4.49 -5.31 13.65
N PRO A 106 -4.72 -4.86 12.39
CA PRO A 106 -4.45 -3.49 12.00
C PRO A 106 -5.21 -2.43 12.84
N GLU A 107 -6.31 -2.77 13.51
CA GLU A 107 -7.01 -1.81 14.39
C GLU A 107 -6.21 -1.51 15.68
N CYS A 108 -5.31 -2.41 16.09
CA CYS A 108 -4.31 -2.11 17.12
C CYS A 108 -3.36 -1.00 16.64
N ALA A 109 -2.93 -1.07 15.38
CA ALA A 109 -2.05 -0.05 14.78
C ALA A 109 -2.76 1.31 14.66
N TYR A 110 -4.04 1.33 14.31
CA TYR A 110 -4.85 2.54 14.32
C TYR A 110 -4.96 3.14 15.73
N SER A 111 -5.28 2.32 16.73
CA SER A 111 -5.39 2.75 18.13
C SER A 111 -4.06 3.30 18.67
N ALA A 112 -2.95 2.63 18.38
CA ALA A 112 -1.62 3.09 18.73
C ALA A 112 -1.24 4.40 18.01
N GLY A 113 -1.51 4.50 16.70
CA GLY A 113 -1.29 5.73 15.93
C GLY A 113 -2.09 6.91 16.46
N LYS A 114 -3.35 6.68 16.88
CA LYS A 114 -4.18 7.69 17.53
C LYS A 114 -3.62 8.11 18.88
N ALA A 115 -3.22 7.17 19.74
CA ALA A 115 -2.61 7.47 21.03
C ALA A 115 -1.31 8.28 20.87
N THR A 116 -0.43 7.88 19.95
CA THR A 116 0.77 8.66 19.60
C THR A 116 0.38 10.05 19.10
N GLY A 117 -0.62 10.15 18.22
CA GLY A 117 -1.11 11.43 17.72
C GLY A 117 -1.62 12.37 18.81
N GLU A 118 -2.32 11.85 19.83
CA GLU A 118 -2.79 12.62 20.98
C GLU A 118 -1.61 13.20 21.76
N THR A 119 -0.56 12.41 22.01
CA THR A 119 0.68 12.88 22.64
C THR A 119 1.40 13.94 21.81
N LEU A 120 1.60 13.70 20.52
CA LEU A 120 2.32 14.63 19.65
C LEU A 120 1.59 15.97 19.52
N SER A 121 0.28 15.93 19.30
CA SER A 121 -0.56 17.12 19.21
C SER A 121 -0.55 17.92 20.52
N PHE A 122 -0.50 17.24 21.68
CA PHE A 122 -0.45 17.91 22.98
C PHE A 122 0.82 18.78 23.13
N PHE A 123 1.92 18.36 22.54
CA PHE A 123 3.20 19.08 22.57
C PHE A 123 3.42 20.01 21.37
N GLY A 124 2.43 20.20 20.49
CA GLY A 124 2.56 21.09 19.32
C GLY A 124 3.42 20.52 18.19
N ILE A 125 3.74 19.22 18.24
CA ILE A 125 4.34 18.48 17.13
C ILE A 125 3.23 18.15 16.15
N ASN A 126 3.49 18.33 14.85
CA ASN A 126 2.45 18.22 13.81
C ASN A 126 2.83 17.28 12.66
N MET A 127 4.01 16.69 12.69
CA MET A 127 4.45 15.67 11.75
C MET A 127 5.12 14.52 12.51
N ASN A 128 4.82 13.28 12.14
CA ASN A 128 5.51 12.11 12.65
C ASN A 128 6.15 11.38 11.47
N TYR A 129 7.44 11.10 11.56
CA TYR A 129 8.17 10.31 10.57
C TYR A 129 7.90 8.82 10.79
N ALA A 130 6.62 8.45 10.75
CA ALA A 130 6.07 7.12 10.95
C ALA A 130 4.72 7.04 10.20
N PRO A 131 4.23 5.84 9.84
CA PRO A 131 4.73 4.52 10.22
C PRO A 131 5.85 3.97 9.34
N VAL A 132 6.59 2.99 9.86
CA VAL A 132 7.51 2.18 9.07
C VAL A 132 6.70 1.20 8.20
N GLY A 133 6.91 1.26 6.89
CA GLY A 133 6.39 0.38 5.85
C GLY A 133 7.45 -0.59 5.29
N ASP A 134 8.58 -0.75 5.97
CA ASP A 134 9.57 -1.77 5.61
C ASP A 134 9.10 -3.17 6.05
N ILE A 135 9.45 -4.18 5.26
CA ILE A 135 9.07 -5.59 5.50
C ILE A 135 10.28 -6.35 6.01
N ASN A 136 10.19 -6.95 7.20
CA ASN A 136 11.31 -7.64 7.82
C ASN A 136 11.61 -9.01 7.18
N SER A 137 11.89 -9.01 5.88
CA SER A 137 12.08 -10.22 5.07
C SER A 137 13.45 -10.87 5.23
N GLU A 138 14.45 -10.14 5.74
CA GLU A 138 15.76 -10.66 6.14
C GLU A 138 15.86 -10.74 7.68
N PRO A 139 15.82 -11.95 8.28
CA PRO A 139 15.89 -12.14 9.74
C PRO A 139 17.15 -11.58 10.42
N LEU A 140 18.23 -11.35 9.67
CA LEU A 140 19.46 -10.74 10.17
C LEU A 140 19.52 -9.23 9.95
N ASN A 141 18.43 -8.58 9.54
CA ASN A 141 18.41 -7.13 9.31
C ASN A 141 18.69 -6.36 10.62
N PRO A 142 19.81 -5.63 10.71
CA PRO A 142 20.20 -4.95 11.94
C PRO A 142 19.48 -3.58 12.12
N VAL A 143 18.90 -3.02 11.06
CA VAL A 143 18.37 -1.64 11.02
C VAL A 143 16.87 -1.60 11.29
N VAL A 144 16.12 -2.49 10.64
CA VAL A 144 14.66 -2.52 10.70
C VAL A 144 14.22 -3.36 11.89
N GLY A 145 14.52 -4.67 11.90
CA GLY A 145 14.18 -5.56 13.01
C GLY A 145 12.74 -5.35 13.50
N VAL A 146 12.59 -5.07 14.80
CA VAL A 146 11.29 -4.83 15.46
C VAL A 146 10.59 -3.50 15.07
N ARG A 147 11.23 -2.63 14.29
CA ARG A 147 10.61 -1.43 13.71
C ARG A 147 9.70 -1.76 12.54
N SER A 148 9.80 -2.94 11.95
CA SER A 148 8.81 -3.44 11.01
C SER A 148 7.72 -4.22 11.75
N PRO A 149 6.44 -4.14 11.33
CA PRO A 149 5.38 -4.92 11.93
C PRO A 149 5.42 -6.41 11.54
N GLY A 150 6.31 -6.86 10.65
CA GLY A 150 6.42 -8.28 10.30
C GLY A 150 7.03 -8.54 8.92
N ASP A 151 6.94 -9.78 8.46
CA ASP A 151 7.49 -10.23 7.16
C ASP A 151 6.42 -10.44 6.07
N ASP A 152 5.13 -10.21 6.38
CA ASP A 152 4.02 -10.21 5.40
C ASP A 152 3.83 -8.81 4.77
N PRO A 153 4.16 -8.60 3.49
CA PRO A 153 4.01 -7.31 2.80
C PRO A 153 2.60 -6.73 2.85
N GLU A 154 1.57 -7.57 2.77
CA GLU A 154 0.18 -7.14 2.74
C GLU A 154 -0.30 -6.71 4.12
N PHE A 155 0.14 -7.41 5.16
CA PHE A 155 -0.10 -6.99 6.53
C PHE A 155 0.64 -5.70 6.87
N VAL A 156 1.91 -5.56 6.49
CA VAL A 156 2.70 -4.33 6.68
C VAL A 156 2.01 -3.13 6.02
N GLY A 157 1.48 -3.31 4.80
CA GLY A 157 0.69 -2.27 4.14
C GLY A 157 -0.58 -1.89 4.91
N ARG A 158 -1.36 -2.88 5.38
CA ARG A 158 -2.57 -2.63 6.20
C ARG A 158 -2.23 -1.91 7.50
N PHE A 159 -1.17 -2.35 8.16
CA PHE A 159 -0.64 -1.76 9.38
C PHE A 159 -0.29 -0.28 9.17
N ALA A 160 0.52 0.02 8.13
CA ALA A 160 0.94 1.38 7.83
C ALA A 160 -0.26 2.30 7.52
N SER A 161 -1.23 1.81 6.75
CA SER A 161 -2.46 2.55 6.47
C SER A 161 -3.27 2.85 7.72
N ALA A 162 -3.39 1.88 8.64
CA ALA A 162 -4.16 2.03 9.86
C ALA A 162 -3.48 3.00 10.85
N ALA A 163 -2.17 2.87 11.05
CA ALA A 163 -1.39 3.80 11.87
C ALA A 163 -1.43 5.24 11.34
N ALA A 164 -1.29 5.42 10.02
CA ALA A 164 -1.41 6.72 9.38
C ALA A 164 -2.80 7.35 9.57
N ARG A 165 -3.87 6.54 9.52
CA ARG A 165 -5.24 6.99 9.83
C ARG A 165 -5.37 7.48 11.27
N GLY A 166 -4.77 6.78 12.25
CA GLY A 166 -4.78 7.18 13.65
C GLY A 166 -4.07 8.52 13.88
N LEU A 167 -2.89 8.70 13.27
CA LEU A 167 -2.14 9.97 13.31
C LEU A 167 -2.95 11.12 12.69
N ARG A 168 -3.55 10.87 11.52
CA ARG A 168 -4.34 11.86 10.77
C ARG A 168 -5.54 12.37 11.58
N GLU A 169 -6.20 11.51 12.35
CA GLU A 169 -7.34 11.90 13.19
C GLU A 169 -6.95 12.91 14.28
N GLN A 170 -5.69 12.88 14.72
CA GLN A 170 -5.13 13.85 15.66
C GLN A 170 -4.42 15.00 14.95
N ASN A 171 -4.68 15.19 13.65
CA ASN A 171 -4.09 16.22 12.82
C ASN A 171 -2.55 16.18 12.78
N ILE A 172 -1.97 14.97 12.91
CA ILE A 172 -0.55 14.70 12.74
C ILE A 172 -0.31 14.17 11.34
N ILE A 173 0.64 14.78 10.63
CA ILE A 173 1.03 14.39 9.28
C ILE A 173 1.84 13.08 9.35
N PRO A 174 1.35 11.96 8.79
CA PRO A 174 2.11 10.72 8.74
C PRO A 174 3.15 10.74 7.60
N SER A 175 4.26 10.02 7.80
CA SER A 175 5.29 9.76 6.80
C SER A 175 5.62 8.29 6.73
N ILE A 176 5.13 7.60 5.70
CA ILE A 176 5.48 6.19 5.50
C ILE A 176 6.93 6.07 5.04
N LYS A 177 7.69 5.14 5.62
CA LYS A 177 9.13 5.01 5.37
C LYS A 177 9.64 3.55 5.42
N HIS A 178 10.72 3.19 4.76
CA HIS A 178 11.61 4.05 3.99
C HIS A 178 11.60 3.61 2.52
N PHE A 179 11.01 4.42 1.65
CA PHE A 179 10.85 4.07 0.23
C PHE A 179 12.22 3.89 -0.44
N PRO A 180 12.44 2.81 -1.22
CA PRO A 180 11.44 1.83 -1.68
C PRO A 180 11.31 0.57 -0.84
N GLY A 181 11.98 0.48 0.31
CA GLY A 181 11.93 -0.64 1.26
C GLY A 181 13.32 -1.00 1.79
N HIS A 182 13.55 -0.83 3.09
CA HIS A 182 14.84 -1.06 3.79
C HIS A 182 14.90 -2.41 4.53
N GLY A 183 13.87 -3.23 4.36
CA GLY A 183 13.68 -4.44 5.16
C GLY A 183 14.52 -5.66 4.76
N ASP A 184 15.18 -5.62 3.60
CA ASP A 184 16.00 -6.71 3.04
C ASP A 184 17.48 -6.32 2.92
N THR A 185 18.11 -5.93 4.03
CA THR A 185 19.55 -5.66 4.07
C THR A 185 20.16 -6.11 5.38
N ALA A 186 21.36 -6.68 5.31
CA ALA A 186 22.21 -6.98 6.48
C ALA A 186 23.21 -5.84 6.80
N VAL A 187 23.21 -4.75 6.02
CA VAL A 187 24.09 -3.59 6.18
C VAL A 187 23.29 -2.39 6.66
N ASP A 188 23.85 -1.70 7.66
CA ASP A 188 23.28 -0.49 8.24
C ASP A 188 23.61 0.77 7.42
N SER A 189 22.57 1.53 7.03
CA SER A 189 22.69 2.78 6.27
C SER A 189 23.41 3.90 7.02
N HIS A 190 23.49 3.83 8.35
CA HIS A 190 24.21 4.83 9.16
C HIS A 190 25.73 4.68 9.02
N TYR A 191 26.22 3.50 8.64
CA TYR A 191 27.65 3.17 8.59
C TYR A 191 28.16 2.78 7.19
N GLY A 192 27.26 2.67 6.20
CA GLY A 192 27.58 2.33 4.82
C GLY A 192 26.36 2.43 3.90
N LEU A 193 26.51 2.17 2.60
CA LEU A 193 25.38 2.16 1.66
C LEU A 193 24.79 0.73 1.55
N PRO A 194 23.56 0.46 2.02
CA PRO A 194 22.90 -0.82 1.84
C PRO A 194 22.69 -1.12 0.36
N VAL A 195 22.84 -2.38 -0.05
CA VAL A 195 22.66 -2.82 -1.44
C VAL A 195 21.59 -3.89 -1.49
N ILE A 196 20.51 -3.64 -2.21
CA ILE A 196 19.42 -4.61 -2.45
C ILE A 196 19.46 -5.02 -3.93
N PRO A 197 19.95 -6.23 -4.26
CA PRO A 197 20.11 -6.68 -5.65
C PRO A 197 18.81 -7.25 -6.25
N LYS A 198 17.66 -6.67 -5.92
CA LYS A 198 16.34 -7.11 -6.38
C LYS A 198 15.96 -6.45 -7.71
N THR A 199 15.39 -7.24 -8.63
CA THR A 199 14.77 -6.73 -9.84
C THR A 199 13.48 -5.96 -9.52
N ARG A 200 12.99 -5.17 -10.48
CA ARG A 200 11.70 -4.49 -10.31
C ARG A 200 10.55 -5.44 -9.98
N ASP A 201 10.49 -6.62 -10.60
CA ASP A 201 9.44 -7.60 -10.32
C ASP A 201 9.50 -8.15 -8.90
N GLN A 202 10.70 -8.33 -8.35
CA GLN A 202 10.87 -8.79 -6.97
C GLN A 202 10.42 -7.70 -5.98
N LEU A 203 10.79 -6.44 -6.23
CA LEU A 203 10.33 -5.29 -5.44
C LEU A 203 8.80 -5.14 -5.46
N GLU A 204 8.17 -5.37 -6.62
CA GLU A 204 6.70 -5.31 -6.77
C GLU A 204 5.94 -6.38 -5.98
N ARG A 205 6.58 -7.50 -5.65
CA ARG A 205 5.99 -8.62 -4.89
C ARG A 205 6.27 -8.54 -3.38
N CYS A 206 7.03 -7.54 -2.95
CA CYS A 206 7.42 -7.40 -1.55
C CYS A 206 7.52 -5.91 -1.20
N GLU A 207 8.70 -5.31 -1.35
CA GLU A 207 9.06 -3.99 -0.82
C GLU A 207 8.08 -2.86 -1.20
N LEU A 208 7.54 -2.88 -2.41
CA LEU A 208 6.68 -1.82 -2.93
C LEU A 208 5.21 -1.94 -2.50
N ILE A 209 4.77 -3.06 -1.92
CA ILE A 209 3.37 -3.30 -1.56
C ILE A 209 2.85 -2.25 -0.55
N PRO A 210 3.55 -1.97 0.58
CA PRO A 210 3.11 -0.95 1.53
C PRO A 210 3.01 0.44 0.90
N PHE A 211 3.92 0.79 -0.02
CA PHE A 211 3.92 2.08 -0.69
C PHE A 211 2.81 2.21 -1.74
N ARG A 212 2.50 1.16 -2.51
CA ARG A 212 1.32 1.17 -3.40
C ARG A 212 0.04 1.40 -2.63
N ARG A 213 -0.09 0.75 -1.47
CA ARG A 213 -1.21 0.99 -0.58
C ARG A 213 -1.21 2.41 -0.03
N ALA A 214 -0.06 2.95 0.36
CA ALA A 214 0.05 4.34 0.81
C ALA A 214 -0.43 5.35 -0.23
N VAL A 215 -0.10 5.13 -1.51
CA VAL A 215 -0.61 5.96 -2.62
C VAL A 215 -2.12 5.81 -2.77
N ALA A 216 -2.62 4.58 -2.77
CA ALA A 216 -4.05 4.30 -2.92
C ALA A 216 -4.91 4.87 -1.79
N GLU A 217 -4.37 4.92 -0.57
CA GLU A 217 -5.01 5.45 0.64
C GLU A 217 -4.74 6.95 0.86
N GLY A 218 -3.96 7.58 -0.03
CA GLY A 218 -3.65 9.01 0.03
C GLY A 218 -2.83 9.41 1.26
N ILE A 219 -1.85 8.61 1.69
CA ILE A 219 -0.91 8.98 2.76
C ILE A 219 -0.13 10.22 2.33
N GLU A 220 -0.12 11.22 3.21
CA GLU A 220 0.30 12.59 2.93
C GLU A 220 1.75 12.71 2.50
N THR A 221 2.62 11.91 3.13
CA THR A 221 4.06 12.00 2.90
C THR A 221 4.72 10.63 2.85
N VAL A 222 5.78 10.52 2.02
CA VAL A 222 6.63 9.34 1.90
C VAL A 222 8.08 9.77 2.14
N MET A 223 8.77 9.09 3.05
CA MET A 223 10.21 9.28 3.26
C MET A 223 11.01 8.27 2.45
N THR A 224 12.07 8.73 1.76
CA THR A 224 12.97 7.87 0.95
C THR A 224 14.18 7.41 1.75
N ALA A 225 14.70 6.22 1.48
CA ALA A 225 15.93 5.70 2.08
C ALA A 225 17.13 5.76 1.12
N HIS A 226 18.32 5.86 1.73
CA HIS A 226 19.60 5.85 1.04
C HIS A 226 20.05 4.40 0.77
N ILE A 227 19.43 3.75 -0.21
CA ILE A 227 19.68 2.34 -0.56
C ILE A 227 20.13 2.23 -2.02
N SER A 228 21.17 1.45 -2.28
CA SER A 228 21.58 1.08 -3.64
C SER A 228 20.67 -0.03 -4.20
N LEU A 229 20.16 0.19 -5.42
CA LEU A 229 19.33 -0.77 -6.15
C LEU A 229 19.94 -1.01 -7.54
N PRO A 230 21.00 -1.84 -7.66
CA PRO A 230 21.75 -1.98 -8.91
C PRO A 230 20.90 -2.41 -10.11
N CYS A 231 19.83 -3.15 -9.89
CA CYS A 231 18.90 -3.58 -10.94
C CYS A 231 17.93 -2.47 -11.40
N ILE A 232 17.93 -1.31 -10.75
CA ILE A 232 17.09 -0.13 -11.05
C ILE A 232 17.96 1.06 -11.49
N ASP A 233 19.03 1.35 -10.76
CA ASP A 233 20.03 2.37 -11.07
C ASP A 233 21.40 1.92 -10.54
N LEU A 234 22.36 1.77 -11.45
CA LEU A 234 23.72 1.32 -11.14
C LEU A 234 24.56 2.38 -10.42
N THR A 235 24.14 3.65 -10.47
CA THR A 235 25.02 4.79 -10.19
C THR A 235 24.65 5.56 -8.94
N ARG A 236 23.40 5.46 -8.48
CA ARG A 236 22.87 6.30 -7.41
C ARG A 236 22.00 5.50 -6.43
N PRO A 237 22.01 5.88 -5.14
CA PRO A 237 21.04 5.37 -4.19
C PRO A 237 19.63 5.88 -4.53
N ALA A 238 18.61 5.19 -4.02
CA ALA A 238 17.21 5.41 -4.37
C ALA A 238 16.78 6.87 -4.18
N THR A 239 17.13 7.51 -3.05
CA THR A 239 16.87 8.93 -2.77
C THR A 239 17.37 9.88 -3.87
N LEU A 240 18.46 9.54 -4.55
CA LEU A 240 19.07 10.38 -5.59
C LEU A 240 18.78 9.90 -7.02
N SER A 241 18.08 8.77 -7.18
CA SER A 241 17.87 8.13 -8.48
C SER A 241 16.54 8.55 -9.11
N PRO A 242 16.54 9.22 -10.29
CA PRO A 242 15.32 9.49 -11.04
C PRO A 242 14.57 8.21 -11.46
N ASN A 243 15.27 7.08 -11.61
CA ASN A 243 14.65 5.80 -11.93
C ASN A 243 13.89 5.23 -10.73
N ALA A 244 14.53 5.19 -9.56
CA ALA A 244 13.88 4.72 -8.33
C ALA A 244 12.74 5.67 -7.90
N MET A 245 12.95 6.99 -7.95
CA MET A 245 11.91 7.96 -7.66
C MET A 245 10.78 7.96 -8.70
N GLY A 246 11.11 7.63 -9.95
CA GLY A 246 10.14 7.43 -11.03
C GLY A 246 9.13 6.32 -10.74
N ILE A 247 9.52 5.30 -9.98
CA ILE A 247 8.60 4.25 -9.50
C ILE A 247 7.45 4.87 -8.71
N LEU A 248 7.77 5.72 -7.74
CA LEU A 248 6.76 6.35 -6.88
C LEU A 248 5.99 7.46 -7.62
N ARG A 249 6.73 8.36 -8.30
CA ARG A 249 6.13 9.54 -8.94
C ARG A 249 5.35 9.20 -10.21
N LYS A 250 5.94 8.41 -11.11
CA LYS A 250 5.39 8.15 -12.44
C LYS A 250 4.57 6.88 -12.45
N ASP A 251 5.14 5.76 -11.99
CA ASP A 251 4.46 4.46 -12.12
C ASP A 251 3.31 4.31 -11.12
N MET A 252 3.50 4.76 -9.88
CA MET A 252 2.43 4.75 -8.86
C MET A 252 1.54 6.00 -8.92
N GLY A 253 2.00 7.09 -9.55
CA GLY A 253 1.22 8.33 -9.65
C GLY A 253 1.10 9.08 -8.32
N TYR A 254 2.10 9.01 -7.44
CA TYR A 254 2.07 9.67 -6.14
C TYR A 254 2.22 11.19 -6.25
N ASP A 255 1.18 11.93 -5.87
CA ASP A 255 1.12 13.41 -5.86
C ASP A 255 1.21 14.00 -4.43
N GLY A 256 1.59 13.20 -3.43
CA GLY A 256 1.87 13.68 -2.08
C GLY A 256 3.30 14.20 -1.90
N MET A 257 3.66 14.64 -0.69
CA MET A 257 5.00 15.18 -0.42
C MET A 257 6.02 14.05 -0.24
N ILE A 258 7.12 14.07 -0.99
CA ILE A 258 8.26 13.19 -0.74
C ILE A 258 9.31 13.95 0.06
N ILE A 259 9.77 13.36 1.16
CA ILE A 259 10.87 13.86 1.97
C ILE A 259 12.05 12.88 1.92
N THR A 260 13.28 13.38 1.98
CA THR A 260 14.46 12.50 2.13
C THR A 260 14.56 12.00 3.57
N ASP A 261 15.17 10.83 3.78
CA ASP A 261 15.87 10.57 5.04
C ASP A 261 17.05 11.55 5.20
N CYS A 262 17.71 11.57 6.35
CA CYS A 262 18.73 12.55 6.67
C CYS A 262 19.94 12.49 5.73
N LEU A 263 20.14 13.54 4.93
CA LEU A 263 21.26 13.61 3.97
C LEU A 263 22.65 13.77 4.63
N GLU A 264 22.73 13.84 5.95
CA GLU A 264 23.99 13.77 6.71
C GLU A 264 24.43 12.33 7.03
N MET A 265 23.59 11.33 6.73
CA MET A 265 23.97 9.92 6.85
C MET A 265 25.06 9.54 5.83
N ASP A 266 25.93 8.61 6.21
CA ASP A 266 27.12 8.24 5.42
C ASP A 266 26.77 7.67 4.04
N GLY A 267 25.59 7.07 3.87
CA GLY A 267 25.09 6.64 2.55
C GLY A 267 25.08 7.75 1.48
N ILE A 268 24.98 9.02 1.88
CA ILE A 268 25.00 10.20 0.99
C ILE A 268 26.19 11.10 1.26
N ARG A 269 26.41 11.47 2.53
CA ARG A 269 27.43 12.42 2.94
C ARG A 269 28.83 12.01 2.48
N SER A 270 29.18 10.73 2.64
CA SER A 270 30.52 10.22 2.35
C SER A 270 30.81 10.06 0.85
N THR A 271 29.76 10.03 0.01
CA THR A 271 29.85 9.70 -1.42
C THR A 271 29.62 10.92 -2.31
N TYR A 272 28.49 11.61 -2.14
CA TYR A 272 28.10 12.77 -2.96
C TYR A 272 28.33 14.11 -2.25
N GLY A 273 28.41 14.10 -0.92
CA GLY A 273 28.29 15.30 -0.11
C GLY A 273 26.82 15.74 0.05
N THR A 274 26.50 16.34 1.19
CA THR A 274 25.11 16.68 1.55
C THR A 274 24.55 17.81 0.66
N GLU A 275 25.38 18.77 0.27
CA GLU A 275 24.96 19.90 -0.56
C GLU A 275 24.59 19.46 -1.99
N GLU A 276 25.42 18.65 -2.63
CA GLU A 276 25.12 18.09 -3.96
C GLU A 276 24.01 17.04 -3.87
N GLY A 277 23.99 16.25 -2.79
CA GLY A 277 22.90 15.32 -2.48
C GLY A 277 21.54 16.02 -2.44
N SER A 278 21.47 17.24 -1.88
CA SER A 278 20.24 18.05 -1.83
C SER A 278 19.75 18.42 -3.24
N VAL A 279 20.66 18.82 -4.14
CA VAL A 279 20.34 19.11 -5.55
C VAL A 279 19.85 17.85 -6.26
N LEU A 280 20.58 16.73 -6.11
CA LEU A 280 20.25 15.47 -6.77
C LEU A 280 18.91 14.90 -6.30
N ALA A 281 18.60 14.95 -5.01
CA ALA A 281 17.33 14.49 -4.46
C ALA A 281 16.14 15.30 -5.00
N LEU A 282 16.24 16.63 -5.01
CA LEU A 282 15.19 17.49 -5.54
C LEU A 282 14.96 17.26 -7.04
N ARG A 283 16.03 17.05 -7.82
CA ARG A 283 15.97 16.67 -9.23
C ARG A 283 15.36 15.29 -9.46
N ALA A 284 15.63 14.34 -8.57
CA ALA A 284 15.12 12.97 -8.68
C ALA A 284 13.61 12.89 -8.43
N GLY A 285 13.07 13.78 -7.59
CA GLY A 285 11.62 13.90 -7.36
C GLY A 285 11.21 14.12 -5.90
N SER A 286 12.16 14.24 -4.97
CA SER A 286 11.90 14.63 -3.58
C SER A 286 11.47 16.09 -3.51
N ASP A 287 10.53 16.44 -2.64
CA ASP A 287 10.03 17.80 -2.46
C ASP A 287 10.62 18.50 -1.24
N SER A 288 10.97 17.72 -0.21
CA SER A 288 11.56 18.21 1.03
C SER A 288 12.88 17.49 1.32
N ILE A 289 13.86 18.25 1.78
CA ILE A 289 15.22 17.80 2.07
C ILE A 289 15.46 17.85 3.58
N MET A 290 15.87 16.72 4.15
CA MET A 290 16.14 16.59 5.58
C MET A 290 17.64 16.67 5.88
N ILE A 291 18.04 17.59 6.77
CA ILE A 291 19.43 17.79 7.24
C ILE A 291 19.40 18.06 8.75
N CYS A 292 19.75 17.07 9.56
CA CYS A 292 19.35 17.04 10.97
C CYS A 292 20.33 17.68 11.96
N HIS A 293 21.59 17.91 11.62
CA HIS A 293 22.65 18.14 12.63
C HIS A 293 23.44 19.42 12.39
N THR A 294 24.05 19.59 11.22
CA THR A 294 25.12 20.56 11.02
C THR A 294 24.64 21.87 10.37
N TYR A 295 24.68 22.97 11.11
CA TYR A 295 24.20 24.29 10.68
C TYR A 295 24.85 24.79 9.38
N GLU A 296 26.18 24.67 9.27
CA GLU A 296 26.91 25.13 8.09
C GLU A 296 26.48 24.36 6.84
N VAL A 297 26.23 23.06 6.97
CA VAL A 297 25.78 22.18 5.89
C VAL A 297 24.34 22.51 5.48
N GLN A 298 23.47 22.84 6.44
CA GLN A 298 22.10 23.27 6.17
C GLN A 298 22.09 24.54 5.28
N ILE A 299 22.87 25.56 5.65
CA ILE A 299 22.98 26.79 4.85
C ILE A 299 23.62 26.52 3.48
N ALA A 300 24.71 25.76 3.45
CA ALA A 300 25.42 25.46 2.22
C ALA A 300 24.52 24.71 1.23
N SER A 301 23.70 23.79 1.72
CA SER A 301 22.74 23.02 0.91
C SER A 301 21.64 23.90 0.33
N ILE A 302 21.06 24.81 1.13
CA ILE A 302 20.06 25.77 0.63
C ILE A 302 20.65 26.62 -0.49
N LYS A 303 21.85 27.18 -0.27
CA LYS A 303 22.54 28.01 -1.28
C LYS A 303 22.87 27.21 -2.55
N ARG A 304 23.35 25.98 -2.40
CA ARG A 304 23.67 25.10 -3.52
C ARG A 304 22.42 24.79 -4.37
N VAL A 305 21.27 24.62 -3.74
CA VAL A 305 19.97 24.46 -4.44
C VAL A 305 19.56 25.75 -5.14
N CYS A 306 19.75 26.93 -4.53
CA CYS A 306 19.52 28.22 -5.21
C CYS A 306 20.34 28.32 -6.50
N GLU A 307 21.65 28.05 -6.42
CA GLU A 307 22.55 28.07 -7.58
C GLU A 307 22.11 27.07 -8.66
N ALA A 308 21.65 25.88 -8.26
CA ALA A 308 21.16 24.86 -9.19
C ALA A 308 19.86 25.29 -9.90
N VAL A 309 18.97 26.02 -9.23
CA VAL A 309 17.76 26.59 -9.85
C VAL A 309 18.11 27.76 -10.78
N GLU A 310 18.97 28.68 -10.33
CA GLU A 310 19.40 29.85 -11.11
C GLU A 310 20.15 29.45 -12.39
N SER A 311 20.96 28.39 -12.32
CA SER A 311 21.66 27.83 -13.49
C SER A 311 20.78 26.98 -14.41
N GLY A 312 19.55 26.65 -14.01
CA GLY A 312 18.66 25.74 -14.75
C GLY A 312 19.00 24.26 -14.60
N THR A 313 19.92 23.90 -13.68
CA THR A 313 20.20 22.50 -13.32
C THR A 313 18.97 21.84 -12.67
N ILE A 314 18.22 22.60 -11.87
CA ILE A 314 16.86 22.28 -11.45
C ILE A 314 15.91 23.15 -12.27
N GLU A 315 14.98 22.52 -12.99
CA GLU A 315 13.96 23.26 -13.73
C GLU A 315 12.99 23.99 -12.79
N GLN A 316 12.55 25.18 -13.18
CA GLN A 316 11.56 25.96 -12.42
C GLN A 316 10.24 25.22 -12.21
N SER A 317 9.83 24.40 -13.19
CA SER A 317 8.68 23.49 -13.09
C SER A 317 8.82 22.51 -11.93
N ARG A 318 10.00 21.89 -11.78
CA ARG A 318 10.29 20.97 -10.69
C ARG A 318 10.27 21.66 -9.33
N LEU A 319 10.83 22.87 -9.23
CA LEU A 319 10.75 23.68 -8.01
C LEU A 319 9.28 24.01 -7.66
N ALA A 320 8.49 24.44 -8.65
CA ALA A 320 7.09 24.76 -8.46
C ALA A 320 6.27 23.55 -7.96
N ASP A 321 6.53 22.35 -8.50
CA ASP A 321 5.91 21.11 -8.04
C ASP A 321 6.26 20.80 -6.58
N ALA A 322 7.54 20.93 -6.20
CA ALA A 322 7.98 20.72 -4.81
C ALA A 322 7.30 21.70 -3.85
N CYS A 323 7.29 22.99 -4.18
CA CYS A 323 6.59 24.01 -3.41
C CYS A 323 5.09 23.71 -3.30
N ARG A 324 4.45 23.27 -4.39
CA ARG A 324 3.02 22.90 -4.40
C ARG A 324 2.74 21.75 -3.44
N HIS A 325 3.51 20.66 -3.47
CA HIS A 325 3.32 19.53 -2.56
C HIS A 325 3.49 19.93 -1.09
N VAL A 326 4.57 20.67 -0.77
CA VAL A 326 4.83 21.19 0.58
C VAL A 326 3.68 22.07 1.06
N ALA A 327 3.26 23.04 0.23
CA ALA A 327 2.15 23.94 0.56
C ALA A 327 0.83 23.18 0.75
N THR A 328 0.52 22.20 -0.11
CA THR A 328 -0.69 21.38 -0.03
C THR A 328 -0.78 20.63 1.29
N VAL A 329 0.33 20.03 1.75
CA VAL A 329 0.37 19.33 3.04
C VAL A 329 0.21 20.32 4.20
N LYS A 330 0.90 21.46 4.16
CA LYS A 330 0.73 22.50 5.19
C LYS A 330 -0.69 23.05 5.24
N ASP A 331 -1.32 23.33 4.10
CA ASP A 331 -2.67 23.89 4.02
C ASP A 331 -3.73 22.90 4.52
N LYS A 332 -3.49 21.60 4.34
CA LYS A 332 -4.40 20.55 4.82
C LYS A 332 -4.37 20.36 6.34
N PHE A 333 -3.22 20.58 6.99
CA PHE A 333 -3.03 20.23 8.42
C PHE A 333 -2.74 21.42 9.33
N LEU A 334 -2.14 22.49 8.83
CA LEU A 334 -1.55 23.53 9.67
C LEU A 334 -2.33 24.84 9.57
N ASN A 335 -2.53 25.47 10.72
CA ASN A 335 -3.01 26.84 10.83
C ASN A 335 -2.39 27.51 12.06
N TRP A 336 -2.28 28.83 12.05
CA TRP A 336 -1.61 29.58 13.11
C TRP A 336 -2.33 29.50 14.46
N ASP A 337 -3.66 29.33 14.48
CA ASP A 337 -4.43 29.24 15.73
C ASP A 337 -4.12 27.94 16.49
N THR A 338 -3.94 26.84 15.76
CA THR A 338 -3.57 25.55 16.35
C THR A 338 -2.08 25.52 16.66
N ALA A 339 -1.22 26.03 15.78
CA ALA A 339 0.23 26.02 15.95
C ALA A 339 0.74 26.85 17.14
N LEU A 340 0.00 27.89 17.55
CA LEU A 340 0.33 28.74 18.70
C LEU A 340 -0.48 28.40 19.96
N ARG A 341 -1.24 27.30 19.94
CA ARG A 341 -2.01 26.88 21.10
C ARG A 341 -1.08 26.30 22.16
N GLN A 342 -1.20 26.81 23.38
CA GLN A 342 -0.58 26.23 24.56
C GLN A 342 -1.58 25.34 25.30
N ASN A 343 -1.26 24.07 25.48
CA ASN A 343 -2.12 23.12 26.20
C ASN A 343 -1.79 23.14 27.71
N ASN A 344 -2.79 22.84 28.54
CA ASN A 344 -2.61 22.79 29.99
C ASN A 344 -1.83 21.54 30.41
N LEU A 345 -0.59 21.70 30.87
CA LEU A 345 0.26 20.60 31.36
C LEU A 345 -0.37 19.81 32.52
N GLY A 346 -1.31 20.40 33.26
CA GLY A 346 -2.08 19.68 34.30
C GLY A 346 -2.95 18.53 33.77
N GLU A 347 -3.28 18.54 32.47
CA GLU A 347 -4.08 17.48 31.82
C GLU A 347 -3.23 16.32 31.31
N LEU A 348 -1.90 16.48 31.25
CA LEU A 348 -0.99 15.48 30.70
C LEU A 348 -1.05 14.15 31.46
N SER A 349 -1.19 14.20 32.79
CA SER A 349 -1.29 12.98 33.61
C SER A 349 -2.56 12.18 33.28
N LEU A 350 -3.68 12.85 33.01
CA LEU A 350 -4.93 12.20 32.63
C LEU A 350 -4.82 11.59 31.23
N LEU A 351 -4.22 12.34 30.29
CA LEU A 351 -3.94 11.84 28.94
C LEU A 351 -3.05 10.59 28.97
N ASN A 352 -1.95 10.64 29.73
CA ASN A 352 -1.03 9.51 29.89
C ASN A 352 -1.73 8.29 30.51
N THR A 353 -2.64 8.49 31.47
CA THR A 353 -3.40 7.39 32.08
C THR A 353 -4.31 6.70 31.05
N LYS A 354 -5.08 7.49 30.28
CA LYS A 354 -5.94 6.98 29.20
C LYS A 354 -5.15 6.22 28.13
N ILE A 355 -3.99 6.76 27.72
CA ILE A 355 -3.11 6.10 26.74
C ILE A 355 -2.55 4.80 27.32
N ALA A 356 -2.09 4.80 28.57
CA ALA A 356 -1.58 3.61 29.24
C ALA A 356 -2.64 2.49 29.32
N GLU A 357 -3.90 2.82 29.65
CA GLU A 357 -4.99 1.83 29.67
C GLU A 357 -5.22 1.20 28.28
N THR A 358 -5.25 2.02 27.23
CA THR A 358 -5.43 1.55 25.85
C THR A 358 -4.26 0.69 25.38
N THR A 359 -3.03 1.09 25.71
CA THR A 359 -1.82 0.42 25.25
C THR A 359 -1.53 -0.87 26.01
N MET A 360 -1.91 -0.98 27.28
CA MET A 360 -1.79 -2.23 28.04
C MET A 360 -2.70 -3.33 27.49
N ASP A 361 -3.89 -3.00 27.00
CA ASP A 361 -4.74 -3.96 26.28
C ASP A 361 -4.01 -4.52 25.04
N ILE A 362 -3.36 -3.64 24.27
CA ILE A 362 -2.58 -4.06 23.09
C ILE A 362 -1.38 -4.92 23.51
N TYR A 363 -0.64 -4.55 24.56
CA TYR A 363 0.47 -5.35 25.06
C TYR A 363 0.03 -6.77 25.43
N SER A 364 -1.13 -6.91 26.08
CA SER A 364 -1.73 -8.20 26.45
C SER A 364 -2.02 -9.11 25.25
N ARG A 365 -2.23 -8.52 24.07
CA ARG A 365 -2.47 -9.20 22.79
C ARG A 365 -1.23 -9.38 21.93
N SER A 366 -0.09 -8.79 22.31
CA SER A 366 1.15 -8.83 21.54
C SER A 366 2.11 -9.91 22.00
N THR A 367 2.34 -10.03 23.32
CA THR A 367 3.36 -10.93 23.88
C THR A 367 3.03 -12.36 23.49
N THR A 368 4.01 -13.05 22.91
CA THR A 368 3.80 -14.32 22.23
C THR A 368 4.55 -15.44 22.96
N LEU A 369 3.80 -16.45 23.41
CA LEU A 369 4.38 -17.73 23.80
C LEU A 369 4.57 -18.59 22.55
N VAL A 370 5.79 -18.62 22.01
CA VAL A 370 6.09 -19.32 20.75
C VAL A 370 6.06 -20.83 20.94
N ARG A 371 6.60 -21.30 22.07
CA ARG A 371 6.63 -22.73 22.42
C ARG A 371 6.79 -22.92 23.93
N ASP A 372 6.19 -23.98 24.44
CA ASP A 372 6.45 -24.53 25.78
C ASP A 372 6.48 -26.07 25.70
N LYS A 373 7.57 -26.62 25.18
CA LYS A 373 7.72 -28.07 24.98
C LYS A 373 8.07 -28.82 26.27
N SER A 374 8.59 -28.13 27.28
CA SER A 374 8.88 -28.70 28.60
C SER A 374 7.67 -28.69 29.53
N GLY A 375 6.60 -27.95 29.21
CA GLY A 375 5.47 -27.76 30.13
C GLY A 375 5.90 -27.01 31.39
N THR A 376 6.86 -26.09 31.24
CA THR A 376 7.45 -25.36 32.37
C THR A 376 6.49 -24.29 32.89
N LEU A 377 5.57 -23.82 32.06
CA LEU A 377 4.59 -22.81 32.43
C LEU A 377 3.25 -23.44 32.85
N PRO A 378 2.54 -22.86 33.85
CA PRO A 378 2.91 -21.68 34.61
C PRO A 378 3.95 -21.98 35.71
N LEU A 379 4.81 -21.00 35.99
CA LEU A 379 5.78 -21.02 37.08
C LEU A 379 5.08 -20.93 38.44
N SER A 380 5.58 -21.68 39.43
CA SER A 380 5.06 -21.61 40.80
C SER A 380 5.53 -20.34 41.53
N LYS A 381 4.62 -19.75 42.30
CA LYS A 381 4.91 -18.61 43.19
C LYS A 381 5.85 -18.94 44.34
N THR A 382 6.08 -20.22 44.62
CA THR A 382 6.96 -20.69 45.71
C THR A 382 8.26 -21.31 45.21
N SER A 383 8.46 -21.43 43.91
CA SER A 383 9.67 -22.00 43.33
C SER A 383 10.88 -21.10 43.52
N ILE A 384 12.06 -21.70 43.64
CA ILE A 384 13.35 -21.02 43.58
C ILE A 384 13.63 -20.70 42.10
N ILE A 385 13.51 -19.44 41.73
CA ILE A 385 13.67 -18.99 40.35
C ILE A 385 14.84 -18.01 40.28
N ILE A 386 15.73 -18.23 39.31
CA ILE A 386 16.83 -17.30 39.01
C ILE A 386 16.52 -16.53 37.74
N PHE A 387 16.60 -15.21 37.83
CA PHE A 387 16.42 -14.29 36.71
C PHE A 387 17.79 -13.85 36.17
N LEU A 388 18.08 -14.24 34.93
CA LEU A 388 19.28 -13.86 34.20
C LEU A 388 18.95 -12.70 33.26
N PHE A 389 19.58 -11.55 33.50
CA PHE A 389 19.42 -10.35 32.68
C PHE A 389 20.79 -9.79 32.29
N PRO A 390 20.98 -9.26 31.07
CA PRO A 390 22.29 -8.79 30.65
C PRO A 390 22.78 -7.61 31.51
N GLY A 391 24.02 -7.72 31.96
CA GLY A 391 24.72 -6.80 32.85
C GLY A 391 25.56 -5.75 32.12
N ASP A 392 26.02 -6.07 30.92
CA ASP A 392 26.85 -5.23 30.07
C ASP A 392 26.03 -4.45 29.03
N LYS A 393 26.70 -3.60 28.23
CA LYS A 393 26.06 -2.84 27.16
C LYS A 393 25.44 -3.79 26.14
N THR A 394 24.12 -3.74 25.98
CA THR A 394 23.40 -4.48 24.95
C THR A 394 23.32 -3.68 23.65
N PRO A 395 23.26 -4.36 22.48
CA PRO A 395 22.97 -3.70 21.21
C PRO A 395 21.61 -3.00 21.25
N ALA A 396 21.55 -1.74 20.82
CA ALA A 396 20.31 -0.96 20.77
C ALA A 396 19.45 -1.25 19.52
N GLY A 397 19.99 -1.99 18.54
CA GLY A 397 19.47 -2.06 17.17
C GLY A 397 19.97 -0.89 16.30
N GLY A 398 20.30 -1.16 15.04
CA GLY A 398 21.04 -0.29 14.10
C GLY A 398 20.28 0.89 13.51
N ALA A 399 19.33 1.48 14.23
CA ALA A 399 18.65 2.71 13.78
C ALA A 399 18.29 3.67 14.91
N VAL A 400 18.75 3.39 16.13
CA VAL A 400 18.67 4.35 17.21
C VAL A 400 19.83 5.33 16.96
N ASP A 401 19.53 6.45 16.29
CA ASP A 401 20.48 7.54 16.08
C ASP A 401 21.45 7.64 17.25
N GLY A 402 22.75 7.69 16.97
CA GLY A 402 23.82 7.83 17.97
C GLY A 402 23.75 9.12 18.81
N GLU A 403 22.65 9.86 18.74
CA GLU A 403 22.35 11.11 19.43
C GLU A 403 21.17 11.05 20.41
N GLY A 404 20.59 9.86 20.64
CA GLY A 404 19.86 9.65 21.88
C GLY A 404 20.87 9.73 23.03
N MET A 405 20.95 10.88 23.73
CA MET A 405 21.78 11.04 24.93
C MET A 405 21.66 9.79 25.81
N GLY A 406 22.71 8.97 25.84
CA GLY A 406 22.91 7.97 26.88
C GLY A 406 22.10 6.67 26.85
N ARG A 407 21.38 6.27 25.79
CA ARG A 407 20.88 4.86 25.72
C ARG A 407 21.92 3.90 25.13
N GLN A 408 23.11 3.91 25.73
CA GLN A 408 24.02 2.77 25.65
C GLN A 408 23.47 1.64 26.54
N GLY A 409 22.52 0.85 26.05
CA GLY A 409 22.22 -0.53 26.47
C GLY A 409 22.10 -0.88 27.97
N SER A 410 22.04 0.07 28.91
CA SER A 410 21.93 -0.24 30.33
C SER A 410 20.47 -0.13 30.76
N TYR A 411 19.73 -1.22 30.58
CA TYR A 411 18.39 -1.37 31.13
C TYR A 411 18.51 -1.58 32.64
N GLN A 412 17.65 -0.90 33.41
CA GLN A 412 17.59 -1.07 34.86
C GLN A 412 16.93 -2.40 35.20
N SER A 413 17.75 -3.45 35.28
CA SER A 413 17.33 -4.82 35.53
C SER A 413 16.45 -4.95 36.80
N SER A 414 16.68 -4.09 37.80
CA SER A 414 15.85 -3.99 39.01
C SER A 414 14.36 -3.76 38.73
N ARG A 415 14.00 -3.01 37.68
CA ARG A 415 12.58 -2.78 37.33
C ARG A 415 11.90 -4.04 36.81
N TYR A 416 12.62 -4.86 36.05
CA TYR A 416 12.13 -6.16 35.58
C TYR A 416 12.03 -7.15 36.73
N LEU A 417 13.01 -7.13 37.63
CA LEU A 417 12.97 -7.92 38.86
C LEU A 417 11.77 -7.54 39.75
N ASP A 418 11.46 -6.24 39.88
CA ASP A 418 10.30 -5.76 40.64
C ASP A 418 8.98 -6.29 40.05
N VAL A 419 8.86 -6.31 38.72
CA VAL A 419 7.72 -6.93 38.02
C VAL A 419 7.60 -8.40 38.37
N LEU A 420 8.68 -9.17 38.25
CA LEU A 420 8.67 -10.60 38.59
C LEU A 420 8.33 -10.84 40.07
N ARG A 421 8.80 -9.96 40.97
CA ARG A 421 8.56 -10.06 42.41
C ARG A 421 7.10 -9.82 42.81
N GLN A 422 6.31 -9.14 42.00
CA GLN A 422 4.86 -9.06 42.19
C GLN A 422 4.20 -10.45 42.16
N HIS A 423 4.80 -11.42 41.46
CA HIS A 423 4.33 -12.80 41.40
C HIS A 423 5.07 -13.73 42.37
N ASN A 424 6.39 -13.58 42.51
CA ASN A 424 7.23 -14.38 43.40
C ASN A 424 8.34 -13.52 44.06
N ASN A 425 8.17 -13.21 45.34
CA ASN A 425 9.10 -12.39 46.12
C ASN A 425 10.51 -13.00 46.29
N SER A 426 10.68 -14.31 46.05
CA SER A 426 11.94 -15.04 46.29
C SER A 426 12.88 -15.04 45.09
N ILE A 427 12.49 -14.41 43.98
CA ILE A 427 13.31 -14.35 42.76
C ILE A 427 14.62 -13.61 43.04
N ALA A 428 15.72 -14.27 42.69
CA ALA A 428 17.07 -13.71 42.72
C ALA A 428 17.54 -13.38 41.30
N GLU A 429 18.17 -12.22 41.16
CA GLU A 429 18.74 -11.76 39.90
C GLU A 429 20.23 -12.11 39.83
N ILE A 430 20.67 -12.55 38.66
CA ILE A 430 22.07 -12.60 38.27
C ILE A 430 22.24 -11.81 36.98
N ARG A 431 23.10 -10.79 37.02
CA ARG A 431 23.49 -10.04 35.84
C ARG A 431 24.65 -10.74 35.15
N TYR A 432 24.49 -11.09 33.88
CA TYR A 432 25.50 -11.80 33.10
C TYR A 432 26.17 -10.85 32.09
N GLY A 433 27.47 -11.03 31.84
CA GLY A 433 28.24 -10.15 30.97
C GLY A 433 29.15 -10.90 30.02
N ILE A 434 30.11 -10.18 29.41
CA ILE A 434 31.10 -10.71 28.47
C ILE A 434 31.92 -11.86 29.07
N SER A 435 32.14 -11.83 30.39
CA SER A 435 32.86 -12.89 31.11
C SER A 435 32.03 -14.16 31.36
N GLY A 436 30.76 -14.18 30.94
CA GLY A 436 29.82 -15.26 31.23
C GLY A 436 29.41 -15.30 32.71
N LEU A 437 29.05 -16.50 33.18
CA LEU A 437 28.69 -16.75 34.58
C LEU A 437 29.88 -17.35 35.36
N THR A 438 30.04 -16.94 36.62
CA THR A 438 31.03 -17.56 37.52
C THR A 438 30.63 -18.99 37.90
N ARG A 439 31.58 -19.75 38.44
CA ARG A 439 31.32 -21.11 38.91
C ARG A 439 30.23 -21.16 39.98
N GLU A 440 30.23 -20.19 40.90
CA GLU A 440 29.24 -20.07 41.97
C GLU A 440 27.85 -19.74 41.40
N GLN A 441 27.80 -18.87 40.38
CA GLN A 441 26.55 -18.55 39.68
C GLN A 441 25.98 -19.77 38.96
N TRP A 442 26.82 -20.55 38.27
CA TRP A 442 26.43 -21.83 37.66
C TRP A 442 25.84 -22.81 38.68
N GLN A 443 26.47 -22.96 39.85
CA GLN A 443 25.96 -23.83 40.91
C GLN A 443 24.57 -23.40 41.40
N VAL A 444 24.30 -22.09 41.48
CA VAL A 444 23.01 -21.54 41.89
C VAL A 444 21.93 -21.79 40.84
N ILE A 445 22.22 -21.61 39.55
CA ILE A 445 21.22 -21.84 38.49
C ILE A 445 20.94 -23.32 38.21
N GLU A 446 21.92 -24.21 38.41
CA GLU A 446 21.74 -25.65 38.22
C GLU A 446 20.84 -26.30 39.28
N VAL A 447 20.71 -25.69 40.47
CA VAL A 447 19.83 -26.16 41.55
C VAL A 447 18.50 -25.41 41.62
N ALA A 448 18.29 -24.40 40.78
CA ALA A 448 17.03 -23.66 40.73
C ALA A 448 15.90 -24.50 40.13
N ASP A 449 14.67 -24.28 40.58
CA ASP A 449 13.49 -24.96 40.02
C ASP A 449 13.23 -24.51 38.57
N ALA A 450 13.52 -23.23 38.27
CA ALA A 450 13.48 -22.66 36.93
C ALA A 450 14.46 -21.50 36.79
N VAL A 451 14.89 -21.25 35.55
CA VAL A 451 15.73 -20.10 35.18
C VAL A 451 14.99 -19.29 34.12
N ILE A 452 14.79 -18.00 34.39
CA ILE A 452 14.28 -17.05 33.40
C ILE A 452 15.49 -16.37 32.78
N PHE A 453 15.72 -16.58 31.49
CA PHE A 453 16.81 -15.97 30.75
C PHE A 453 16.26 -14.93 29.78
N THR A 454 16.68 -13.68 29.91
CA THR A 454 16.31 -12.61 28.97
C THR A 454 17.48 -12.27 28.07
N SER A 455 17.23 -12.21 26.76
CA SER A 455 18.18 -11.70 25.77
C SER A 455 17.67 -10.42 25.09
N LEU A 456 18.61 -9.59 24.67
CA LEU A 456 18.37 -8.39 23.87
C LEU A 456 19.29 -8.42 22.65
N ASN A 457 18.74 -8.83 21.50
CA ASN A 457 19.46 -8.99 20.23
C ASN A 457 20.74 -9.84 20.38
N ALA A 458 20.61 -11.05 20.93
CA ALA A 458 21.71 -11.98 21.16
C ALA A 458 22.50 -12.28 19.88
N ARG A 459 21.86 -12.32 18.69
CA ARG A 459 22.57 -12.51 17.41
C ARG A 459 23.59 -11.42 17.09
N GLU A 460 23.43 -10.23 17.67
CA GLU A 460 24.38 -9.10 17.55
C GLU A 460 25.35 -9.04 18.74
N SER A 461 25.27 -10.01 19.65
CA SER A 461 25.94 -9.99 20.95
C SER A 461 26.55 -11.35 21.29
N PRO A 462 27.81 -11.62 20.89
CA PRO A 462 28.42 -12.94 21.00
C PRO A 462 28.40 -13.55 22.43
N TYR A 463 28.45 -12.72 23.47
CA TYR A 463 28.40 -13.22 24.86
C TYR A 463 27.00 -13.71 25.25
N GLN A 464 25.93 -13.04 24.77
CA GLN A 464 24.55 -13.48 24.99
C GLN A 464 24.28 -14.76 24.22
N GLU A 465 24.72 -14.82 22.96
CA GLU A 465 24.57 -16.00 22.09
C GLU A 465 25.23 -17.24 22.70
N SER A 466 26.51 -17.12 23.09
CA SER A 466 27.26 -18.21 23.71
C SER A 466 26.61 -18.71 25.00
N LEU A 467 26.20 -17.80 25.89
CA LEU A 467 25.57 -18.18 27.16
C LEU A 467 24.21 -18.85 26.94
N GLY A 468 23.39 -18.34 26.02
CA GLY A 468 22.06 -18.91 25.76
C GLY A 468 22.14 -20.35 25.24
N HIS A 469 23.08 -20.66 24.35
CA HIS A 469 23.30 -22.05 23.90
C HIS A 469 23.81 -22.97 25.02
N GLU A 470 24.67 -22.46 25.91
CA GLU A 470 25.15 -23.20 27.07
C GLU A 470 24.01 -23.51 28.06
N LEU A 471 23.17 -22.50 28.36
CA LEU A 471 21.98 -22.65 29.20
C LEU A 471 20.99 -23.66 28.61
N ALA A 472 20.68 -23.56 27.32
CA ALA A 472 19.74 -24.48 26.64
C ALA A 472 20.20 -25.95 26.68
N GLY A 473 21.51 -26.19 26.78
CA GLY A 473 22.08 -27.53 26.90
C GLY A 473 22.14 -28.08 28.34
N ARG A 474 22.13 -27.22 29.36
CA ARG A 474 22.35 -27.60 30.77
C ARG A 474 21.11 -27.47 31.66
N ILE A 475 20.24 -26.51 31.37
CA ILE A 475 19.12 -26.16 32.25
C ILE A 475 17.82 -26.73 31.68
N SER A 476 17.23 -27.69 32.39
CA SER A 476 16.01 -28.38 31.95
C SER A 476 14.76 -27.48 31.94
N ASN A 477 14.64 -26.60 32.94
CA ASN A 477 13.51 -25.68 33.12
C ASN A 477 13.92 -24.24 32.80
N LEU A 478 14.40 -24.05 31.56
CA LEU A 478 14.80 -22.74 31.04
C LEU A 478 13.59 -22.08 30.36
N VAL A 479 13.20 -20.91 30.86
CA VAL A 479 12.27 -20.00 30.18
C VAL A 479 13.06 -18.89 29.53
N HIS A 480 13.14 -18.88 28.20
CA HIS A 480 13.83 -17.83 27.46
C HIS A 480 12.85 -16.74 27.03
N ILE A 481 13.23 -15.48 27.25
CA ILE A 481 12.53 -14.28 26.80
C ILE A 481 13.43 -13.53 25.81
N ALA A 482 13.04 -13.51 24.54
CA ALA A 482 13.64 -12.60 23.56
C ALA A 482 12.93 -11.25 23.65
N ALA A 483 13.61 -10.26 24.25
CA ALA A 483 13.00 -8.98 24.58
C ALA A 483 13.04 -7.95 23.45
N CYS A 484 13.75 -8.22 22.35
CA CYS A 484 13.81 -7.36 21.17
C CYS A 484 13.47 -8.18 19.93
N ASN A 485 14.44 -8.41 19.04
CA ASN A 485 14.22 -9.23 17.86
C ASN A 485 13.79 -10.66 18.26
N PRO A 486 12.72 -11.21 17.65
CA PRO A 486 12.18 -12.51 18.02
C PRO A 486 13.04 -13.68 17.52
N TYR A 487 14.20 -13.41 16.90
CA TYR A 487 15.05 -14.39 16.23
C TYR A 487 16.11 -15.02 17.14
N ASP A 488 16.38 -14.44 18.32
CA ASP A 488 17.34 -14.97 19.29
C ASP A 488 16.98 -16.41 19.65
N PHE A 489 17.75 -17.43 19.24
CA PHE A 489 17.43 -18.85 19.52
C PHE A 489 16.05 -19.33 19.01
N LEU A 490 15.36 -18.59 18.15
CA LEU A 490 14.06 -18.99 17.59
C LEU A 490 14.13 -20.35 16.90
N ASP A 491 15.20 -20.59 16.16
CA ASP A 491 15.42 -21.83 15.40
C ASP A 491 16.15 -22.92 16.23
N ASP A 492 16.54 -22.65 17.48
CA ASP A 492 17.24 -23.62 18.34
C ASP A 492 16.22 -24.52 19.08
N PRO A 493 16.10 -25.81 18.72
CA PRO A 493 15.16 -26.73 19.34
C PRO A 493 15.51 -27.06 20.80
N LYS A 494 16.72 -26.74 21.27
CA LYS A 494 17.13 -26.96 22.67
C LYS A 494 16.48 -25.97 23.62
N VAL A 495 16.13 -24.77 23.15
CA VAL A 495 15.33 -23.82 23.93
C VAL A 495 13.88 -24.29 23.87
N LYS A 496 13.38 -24.91 24.95
CA LYS A 496 12.07 -25.60 24.96
C LYS A 496 10.89 -24.68 25.31
N THR A 497 11.12 -23.66 26.13
CA THR A 497 10.13 -22.64 26.50
C THR A 497 10.64 -21.27 26.03
N TYR A 498 9.86 -20.60 25.19
CA TYR A 498 10.28 -19.39 24.47
C TYR A 498 9.15 -18.37 24.38
N ILE A 499 9.42 -17.16 24.87
CA ILE A 499 8.52 -16.01 24.84
C ILE A 499 9.19 -14.86 24.09
N THR A 500 8.42 -14.12 23.29
CA THR A 500 8.87 -12.87 22.66
C THR A 500 8.03 -11.70 23.14
N THR A 501 8.69 -10.59 23.46
CA THR A 501 8.03 -9.32 23.82
C THR A 501 8.19 -8.24 22.76
N TYR A 502 9.06 -8.45 21.77
CA TYR A 502 9.33 -7.56 20.62
C TYR A 502 9.91 -6.18 20.96
N GLU A 503 9.89 -5.80 22.22
CA GLU A 503 10.52 -4.60 22.75
C GLU A 503 10.86 -4.76 24.24
N PRO A 504 11.93 -4.11 24.71
CA PRO A 504 12.44 -4.28 26.08
C PRO A 504 11.75 -3.31 27.05
N THR A 505 10.47 -2.97 26.84
CA THR A 505 9.73 -2.08 27.72
C THR A 505 9.22 -2.82 28.95
N ILE A 506 8.93 -2.08 30.03
CA ILE A 506 8.43 -2.68 31.27
C ILE A 506 7.01 -3.20 31.07
N GLU A 507 6.24 -2.52 30.23
CA GLU A 507 4.87 -2.84 29.84
C GLU A 507 4.80 -4.16 29.06
N ALA A 508 5.70 -4.38 28.10
CA ALA A 508 5.76 -5.66 27.39
C ALA A 508 6.24 -6.80 28.30
N PHE A 509 7.21 -6.52 29.17
CA PHE A 509 7.76 -7.51 30.09
C PHE A 509 6.77 -7.88 31.21
N SER A 510 5.92 -6.97 31.69
CA SER A 510 4.89 -7.29 32.68
C SER A 510 3.88 -8.28 32.15
N VAL A 511 3.48 -8.15 30.88
CA VAL A 511 2.63 -9.14 30.21
C VAL A 511 3.32 -10.50 30.10
N ALA A 512 4.62 -10.54 29.79
CA ALA A 512 5.38 -11.78 29.79
C ALA A 512 5.41 -12.44 31.19
N ALA A 513 5.57 -11.64 32.26
CA ALA A 513 5.49 -12.13 33.62
C ALA A 513 4.09 -12.70 33.94
N ASP A 514 3.03 -11.99 33.59
CA ASP A 514 1.65 -12.46 33.76
C ASP A 514 1.42 -13.81 33.06
N ILE A 515 1.94 -13.98 31.83
CA ILE A 515 1.87 -15.25 31.09
C ILE A 515 2.68 -16.34 31.80
N MET A 516 3.92 -16.05 32.19
CA MET A 516 4.79 -17.02 32.86
C MET A 516 4.18 -17.55 34.16
N PHE A 517 3.45 -16.73 34.90
CA PHE A 517 2.79 -17.10 36.16
C PHE A 517 1.29 -17.47 36.01
N GLY A 518 0.79 -17.56 34.78
CA GLY A 518 -0.58 -17.99 34.48
C GLY A 518 -1.68 -16.99 34.85
N ALA A 519 -1.33 -15.72 35.04
CA ALA A 519 -2.30 -14.63 35.26
C ALA A 519 -2.97 -14.18 33.95
N LEU A 520 -2.31 -14.39 32.81
CA LEU A 520 -2.83 -14.07 31.49
C LEU A 520 -2.65 -15.24 30.51
N ILE A 521 -3.63 -15.43 29.62
CA ILE A 521 -3.55 -16.39 28.52
C ILE A 521 -2.89 -15.69 27.32
N PRO A 522 -1.78 -16.22 26.76
CA PRO A 522 -1.13 -15.61 25.61
C PRO A 522 -2.03 -15.67 24.37
N THR A 523 -2.16 -14.54 23.67
CA THR A 523 -2.93 -14.44 22.42
C THR A 523 -2.14 -13.90 21.24
N GLY A 524 -0.93 -13.36 21.48
CA GLY A 524 -0.04 -12.93 20.41
C GLY A 524 0.46 -14.10 19.57
N ALA A 525 0.79 -13.82 18.31
CA ALA A 525 1.40 -14.77 17.39
C ALA A 525 2.63 -14.15 16.73
N LEU A 526 3.57 -14.99 16.27
CA LEU A 526 4.78 -14.52 15.61
C LEU A 526 4.44 -13.81 14.29
N PRO A 527 4.82 -12.52 14.14
CA PRO A 527 4.61 -11.77 12.91
C PRO A 527 5.72 -12.00 11.86
N VAL A 528 6.64 -12.94 12.13
CA VAL A 528 7.79 -13.26 11.29
C VAL A 528 8.04 -14.77 11.26
N GLY A 529 8.75 -15.23 10.22
CA GLY A 529 9.09 -16.62 10.00
C GLY A 529 7.93 -17.42 9.38
N PRO A 530 8.05 -18.75 9.26
CA PRO A 530 7.01 -19.60 8.71
C PRO A 530 5.84 -19.78 9.70
N SER A 531 5.15 -18.69 10.03
CA SER A 531 3.85 -18.71 10.69
C SER A 531 2.77 -18.98 9.64
N ALA A 532 1.88 -19.93 9.95
CA ALA A 532 0.91 -20.55 9.05
C ALA A 532 -0.23 -19.65 8.55
N LEU A 533 -0.14 -18.32 8.73
CA LEU A 533 -1.29 -17.42 8.59
C LEU A 533 -1.26 -16.49 7.37
N THR A 534 -0.18 -16.40 6.59
CA THR A 534 -0.06 -15.37 5.53
C THR A 534 0.37 -15.87 4.15
N LYS A 535 1.04 -17.01 4.02
CA LYS A 535 1.27 -17.63 2.70
C LYS A 535 0.11 -18.56 2.38
N THR A 536 -0.66 -18.21 1.36
CA THR A 536 -1.70 -19.09 0.83
C THR A 536 -1.07 -20.44 0.47
N ALA A 537 -1.64 -21.54 0.95
CA ALA A 537 -1.23 -22.88 0.52
C ALA A 537 -1.73 -23.19 -0.91
N ALA A 538 -2.44 -22.24 -1.55
CA ALA A 538 -2.94 -22.40 -2.90
C ALA A 538 -1.79 -22.37 -3.92
N VAL A 539 -1.72 -23.42 -4.75
CA VAL A 539 -0.78 -23.51 -5.87
C VAL A 539 -1.46 -22.92 -7.10
N VAL A 540 -0.85 -21.92 -7.72
CA VAL A 540 -1.32 -21.32 -8.97
C VAL A 540 -0.64 -21.97 -10.16
N THR A 541 -1.42 -22.43 -11.13
CA THR A 541 -0.90 -23.02 -12.38
C THR A 541 -1.58 -22.41 -13.59
N PRO A 542 -0.95 -22.45 -14.77
CA PRO A 542 -1.64 -22.20 -16.03
C PRO A 542 -2.87 -23.11 -16.17
N PHE A 543 -3.94 -22.58 -16.76
CA PHE A 543 -5.17 -23.29 -17.06
C PHE A 543 -4.97 -24.40 -18.10
N ASP A 544 -5.56 -25.57 -17.84
CA ASP A 544 -5.66 -26.70 -18.77
C ASP A 544 -7.14 -27.00 -19.04
N ALA A 545 -7.59 -26.84 -20.29
CA ALA A 545 -9.00 -26.95 -20.65
C ALA A 545 -9.60 -28.34 -20.40
N GLU A 546 -8.82 -29.41 -20.49
CA GLU A 546 -9.32 -30.77 -20.26
C GLU A 546 -9.52 -31.05 -18.77
N LYS A 547 -8.72 -30.40 -17.90
CA LYS A 547 -8.71 -30.67 -16.46
C LYS A 547 -9.53 -29.69 -15.64
N ASP A 548 -9.60 -28.44 -16.09
CA ASP A 548 -9.93 -27.33 -15.19
C ASP A 548 -11.27 -26.69 -15.47
N LEU A 549 -11.83 -26.94 -16.66
CA LEU A 549 -13.01 -26.23 -17.13
C LEU A 549 -14.21 -26.47 -16.21
N ASP A 550 -14.45 -27.71 -15.79
CA ASP A 550 -15.55 -28.04 -14.88
C ASP A 550 -15.36 -27.38 -13.50
N GLY A 551 -14.11 -27.31 -13.02
CA GLY A 551 -13.79 -26.60 -11.77
C GLY A 551 -14.03 -25.09 -11.88
N ILE A 552 -13.67 -24.47 -13.01
CA ILE A 552 -13.98 -23.05 -13.27
C ILE A 552 -15.50 -22.82 -13.31
N LEU A 553 -16.27 -23.69 -13.97
CA LEU A 553 -17.74 -23.58 -14.00
C LEU A 553 -18.34 -23.63 -12.60
N HIS A 554 -17.82 -24.52 -11.74
CA HIS A 554 -18.23 -24.62 -10.35
C HIS A 554 -17.91 -23.34 -9.56
N VAL A 555 -16.65 -22.88 -9.57
CA VAL A 555 -16.23 -21.64 -8.89
C VAL A 555 -16.98 -20.42 -9.42
N TRP A 556 -17.25 -20.36 -10.73
CA TRP A 556 -18.05 -19.30 -11.33
C TRP A 556 -19.45 -19.24 -10.72
N ALA A 557 -20.13 -20.38 -10.62
CA ALA A 557 -21.48 -20.45 -10.07
C ALA A 557 -21.54 -20.01 -8.59
N GLU A 558 -20.50 -20.32 -7.81
CA GLU A 558 -20.39 -19.93 -6.40
C GLU A 558 -20.02 -18.45 -6.20
N ALA A 559 -18.98 -17.99 -6.91
CA ALA A 559 -18.41 -16.66 -6.72
C ALA A 559 -19.20 -15.56 -7.44
N LEU A 560 -19.91 -15.89 -8.52
CA LEU A 560 -20.60 -14.94 -9.40
C LEU A 560 -22.08 -15.33 -9.59
N PRO A 561 -22.87 -15.51 -8.51
CA PRO A 561 -24.22 -16.08 -8.59
C PRO A 561 -25.23 -15.18 -9.33
N THR A 562 -24.91 -13.89 -9.51
CA THR A 562 -25.72 -12.92 -10.27
C THR A 562 -25.40 -12.89 -11.77
N TYR A 563 -24.41 -13.67 -12.21
CA TYR A 563 -23.94 -13.76 -13.59
C TYR A 563 -23.94 -15.20 -14.11
N LYS A 564 -25.06 -15.91 -13.90
CA LYS A 564 -25.21 -17.29 -14.35
C LYS A 564 -25.34 -17.35 -15.87
N LEU A 565 -24.41 -18.08 -16.49
CA LEU A 565 -24.39 -18.33 -17.93
C LEU A 565 -24.65 -19.81 -18.19
N PRO A 566 -25.27 -20.17 -19.33
CA PRO A 566 -25.27 -21.55 -19.81
C PRO A 566 -23.83 -22.06 -19.92
N GLU A 567 -23.60 -23.32 -19.52
CA GLU A 567 -22.24 -23.89 -19.47
C GLU A 567 -21.55 -23.83 -20.83
N ASP A 568 -22.24 -24.21 -21.92
CA ASP A 568 -21.67 -24.18 -23.28
C ASP A 568 -21.24 -22.77 -23.69
N SER A 569 -22.02 -21.75 -23.35
CA SER A 569 -21.66 -20.35 -23.58
C SER A 569 -20.38 -20.01 -22.83
N LEU A 570 -20.29 -20.31 -21.53
CA LEU A 570 -19.13 -19.99 -20.70
C LEU A 570 -17.87 -20.76 -21.15
N ARG A 571 -18.00 -22.05 -21.49
CA ARG A 571 -16.90 -22.86 -22.05
C ARG A 571 -16.31 -22.22 -23.29
N SER A 572 -17.16 -21.75 -24.20
CA SER A 572 -16.74 -21.12 -25.44
C SER A 572 -16.10 -19.73 -25.27
N LEU A 573 -16.51 -19.00 -24.22
CA LEU A 573 -15.92 -17.70 -23.88
C LEU A 573 -14.51 -17.87 -23.31
N ILE A 574 -14.28 -18.94 -22.53
CA ILE A 574 -12.99 -19.27 -21.90
C ILE A 574 -12.02 -19.86 -22.93
N VAL A 575 -12.42 -20.93 -23.63
CA VAL A 575 -11.51 -21.70 -24.49
C VAL A 575 -11.43 -21.05 -25.88
N ARG A 576 -10.51 -20.09 -26.04
CA ARG A 576 -10.30 -19.37 -27.29
C ARG A 576 -8.85 -18.89 -27.48
N PRO A 577 -8.45 -18.49 -28.70
CA PRO A 577 -7.14 -17.89 -28.94
C PRO A 577 -6.89 -16.67 -28.04
N TYR A 578 -5.61 -16.41 -27.74
CA TYR A 578 -5.13 -15.27 -26.94
C TYR A 578 -5.55 -15.27 -25.46
N GLY A 579 -6.10 -16.38 -24.94
CA GLY A 579 -6.32 -16.59 -23.52
C GLY A 579 -5.03 -17.00 -22.78
N HIS A 580 -4.76 -16.36 -21.63
CA HIS A 580 -3.65 -16.65 -20.72
C HIS A 580 -4.19 -16.82 -19.30
N HIS A 581 -4.91 -17.91 -19.07
CA HIS A 581 -5.67 -18.12 -17.84
C HIS A 581 -4.87 -18.88 -16.79
N PHE A 582 -5.20 -18.62 -15.52
CA PHE A 582 -4.59 -19.26 -14.36
C PHE A 582 -5.66 -19.78 -13.41
N VAL A 583 -5.35 -20.86 -12.71
CA VAL A 583 -6.23 -21.48 -11.71
C VAL A 583 -5.44 -21.70 -10.43
N ALA A 584 -6.13 -21.59 -9.30
CA ALA A 584 -5.56 -21.80 -7.98
C ALA A 584 -6.16 -23.07 -7.35
N ARG A 585 -5.31 -23.92 -6.78
CA ARG A 585 -5.74 -25.15 -6.10
C ARG A 585 -5.25 -25.24 -4.67
N LEU A 586 -6.12 -25.71 -3.79
CA LEU A 586 -5.75 -26.16 -2.44
C LEU A 586 -5.79 -27.69 -2.42
N GLY A 587 -4.63 -28.34 -2.37
CA GLY A 587 -4.55 -29.77 -2.65
C GLY A 587 -4.99 -30.06 -4.10
N SER A 588 -6.02 -30.87 -4.28
CA SER A 588 -6.60 -31.18 -5.61
C SER A 588 -7.78 -30.29 -6.00
N GLU A 589 -8.34 -29.52 -5.07
CA GLU A 589 -9.56 -28.74 -5.30
C GLU A 589 -9.24 -27.41 -5.97
N LEU A 590 -9.96 -27.06 -7.03
CA LEU A 590 -9.87 -25.75 -7.70
C LEU A 590 -10.72 -24.75 -6.92
N VAL A 591 -10.07 -23.72 -6.38
CA VAL A 591 -10.69 -22.75 -5.45
C VAL A 591 -10.78 -21.33 -6.01
N GLY A 592 -10.12 -21.07 -7.14
CA GLY A 592 -10.12 -19.77 -7.80
C GLY A 592 -9.53 -19.80 -9.21
N PHE A 593 -9.81 -18.77 -9.98
CA PHE A 593 -9.26 -18.60 -11.34
C PHE A 593 -9.12 -17.13 -11.74
N CYS A 594 -8.25 -16.89 -12.70
CA CYS A 594 -8.04 -15.62 -13.38
C CYS A 594 -8.13 -15.84 -14.89
N LEU A 595 -9.11 -15.22 -15.55
CA LEU A 595 -9.22 -15.21 -17.01
C LEU A 595 -8.58 -13.93 -17.54
N ALA A 596 -7.40 -14.07 -18.13
CA ALA A 596 -6.73 -12.96 -18.82
C ALA A 596 -6.66 -13.18 -20.34
N TYR A 597 -6.73 -12.09 -21.11
CA TYR A 597 -6.65 -12.10 -22.57
C TYR A 597 -5.70 -11.02 -23.08
N THR A 598 -4.91 -11.33 -24.09
CA THR A 598 -4.23 -10.32 -24.91
C THR A 598 -5.10 -9.95 -26.10
N ASN A 599 -5.03 -8.70 -26.57
CA ASN A 599 -5.80 -8.30 -27.76
C ASN A 599 -5.31 -9.07 -29.00
N ALA A 600 -6.25 -9.59 -29.79
CA ALA A 600 -5.97 -10.26 -31.06
C ALA A 600 -5.37 -9.32 -32.13
N ASP A 601 -5.64 -8.01 -31.99
CA ASP A 601 -5.49 -7.02 -33.07
C ASP A 601 -4.46 -5.91 -32.79
N GLY A 602 -3.53 -6.09 -31.83
CA GLY A 602 -2.30 -5.31 -31.78
C GLY A 602 -2.28 -3.99 -30.99
N GLU A 603 -2.97 -3.86 -29.83
CA GLU A 603 -2.43 -2.96 -28.79
C GLU A 603 -1.17 -3.64 -28.22
N PRO A 604 0.06 -3.19 -28.54
CA PRO A 604 1.24 -4.05 -28.40
C PRO A 604 1.64 -4.37 -26.97
N ASN A 605 0.97 -3.81 -25.95
CA ASN A 605 1.51 -3.74 -24.59
C ASN A 605 0.44 -3.81 -23.48
N THR A 606 -0.69 -4.47 -23.68
CA THR A 606 -1.71 -4.60 -22.61
C THR A 606 -2.36 -5.97 -22.52
N VAL A 607 -2.49 -6.47 -21.30
CA VAL A 607 -3.31 -7.65 -20.97
C VAL A 607 -4.58 -7.23 -20.25
N HIS A 608 -5.67 -7.89 -20.58
CA HIS A 608 -6.99 -7.68 -20.01
C HIS A 608 -7.29 -8.76 -18.97
N ILE A 609 -7.44 -8.40 -17.69
CA ILE A 609 -7.96 -9.31 -16.67
C ILE A 609 -9.48 -9.23 -16.75
N ALA A 610 -10.06 -10.15 -17.53
CA ALA A 610 -11.50 -10.20 -17.77
C ALA A 610 -12.25 -10.61 -16.51
N VAL A 611 -11.73 -11.60 -15.78
CA VAL A 611 -12.38 -12.18 -14.59
C VAL A 611 -11.32 -12.61 -13.59
N LEU A 612 -11.52 -12.25 -12.33
CA LEU A 612 -10.79 -12.81 -11.19
C LEU A 612 -11.82 -13.26 -10.16
N ALA A 613 -11.89 -14.56 -9.88
CA ALA A 613 -12.89 -15.13 -8.99
C ALA A 613 -12.27 -16.16 -8.05
N VAL A 614 -12.75 -16.15 -6.81
CA VAL A 614 -12.35 -17.09 -5.75
C VAL A 614 -13.62 -17.52 -5.03
N SER A 615 -13.79 -18.83 -4.82
CA SER A 615 -14.93 -19.38 -4.09
C SER A 615 -15.05 -18.71 -2.71
N PRO A 616 -16.26 -18.36 -2.25
CA PRO A 616 -16.46 -17.55 -1.04
C PRO A 616 -15.76 -18.09 0.22
N SER A 617 -15.68 -19.41 0.39
CA SER A 617 -15.00 -20.09 1.50
C SER A 617 -13.48 -19.89 1.53
N TYR A 618 -12.88 -19.56 0.39
CA TYR A 618 -11.43 -19.39 0.22
C TYR A 618 -10.99 -17.92 0.04
N GLN A 619 -11.94 -16.98 0.11
CA GLN A 619 -11.62 -15.55 0.09
C GLN A 619 -10.88 -15.12 1.36
N ARG A 620 -10.09 -14.04 1.26
CA ARG A 620 -9.23 -13.50 2.34
C ARG A 620 -8.12 -14.45 2.82
N GLN A 621 -7.84 -15.51 2.07
CA GLN A 621 -6.74 -16.46 2.32
C GLN A 621 -5.58 -16.30 1.31
N GLY A 622 -5.46 -15.12 0.67
CA GLY A 622 -4.40 -14.82 -0.30
C GLY A 622 -4.56 -15.39 -1.72
N VAL A 623 -5.58 -16.22 -1.98
CA VAL A 623 -5.79 -16.89 -3.29
C VAL A 623 -5.88 -15.90 -4.46
N GLY A 624 -6.70 -14.85 -4.32
CA GLY A 624 -6.88 -13.84 -5.37
C GLY A 624 -5.59 -13.03 -5.66
N ILE A 625 -4.76 -12.84 -4.63
CA ILE A 625 -3.46 -12.17 -4.75
C ILE A 625 -2.52 -13.03 -5.59
N ALA A 626 -2.37 -14.31 -5.21
CA ALA A 626 -1.51 -15.25 -5.92
C ALA A 626 -1.91 -15.39 -7.40
N LEU A 627 -3.21 -15.47 -7.70
CA LEU A 627 -3.71 -15.51 -9.07
C LEU A 627 -3.33 -14.26 -9.87
N LEU A 628 -3.51 -13.07 -9.28
CA LEU A 628 -3.21 -11.81 -9.93
C LEU A 628 -1.70 -11.63 -10.17
N GLU A 629 -0.88 -11.96 -9.18
CA GLU A 629 0.58 -11.86 -9.28
C GLU A 629 1.15 -12.82 -10.31
N GLU A 630 0.73 -14.09 -10.30
CA GLU A 630 1.21 -15.08 -11.26
C GLU A 630 0.79 -14.73 -12.68
N THR A 631 -0.45 -14.25 -12.86
CA THR A 631 -0.92 -13.75 -14.17
C THR A 631 -0.03 -12.62 -14.68
N ARG A 632 0.23 -11.61 -13.83
CA ARG A 632 1.08 -10.45 -14.20
C ARG A 632 2.50 -10.88 -14.51
N ALA A 633 3.09 -11.71 -13.66
CA ALA A 633 4.44 -12.24 -13.82
C ALA A 633 4.60 -12.98 -15.16
N ASN A 634 3.66 -13.85 -15.48
CA ASN A 634 3.73 -14.67 -16.69
C ASN A 634 3.59 -13.82 -17.95
N VAL A 635 2.62 -12.90 -17.98
CA VAL A 635 2.38 -12.04 -19.15
C VAL A 635 3.57 -11.12 -19.38
N ARG A 636 4.15 -10.55 -18.31
CA ARG A 636 5.37 -9.73 -18.40
C ARG A 636 6.54 -10.55 -18.95
N ALA A 637 6.77 -11.74 -18.41
CA ALA A 637 7.88 -12.60 -18.84
C ALA A 637 7.72 -13.09 -20.30
N LYS A 638 6.51 -13.43 -20.72
CA LYS A 638 6.23 -14.02 -22.03
C LYS A 638 6.11 -12.99 -23.14
N PHE A 639 5.58 -11.81 -22.85
CA PHE A 639 5.23 -10.80 -23.86
C PHE A 639 5.90 -9.44 -23.67
N GLY A 640 6.62 -9.21 -22.55
CA GLY A 640 7.16 -7.88 -22.23
C GLY A 640 6.09 -6.82 -21.92
N ILE A 641 4.84 -7.25 -21.71
CA ILE A 641 3.70 -6.39 -21.44
C ILE A 641 3.78 -5.88 -20.00
N ASN A 642 3.73 -4.56 -19.83
CA ASN A 642 3.68 -3.91 -18.51
C ASN A 642 2.29 -3.38 -18.15
N GLY A 643 1.45 -3.09 -19.15
CA GLY A 643 0.11 -2.55 -18.92
C GLY A 643 -0.92 -3.65 -18.63
N VAL A 644 -1.74 -3.44 -17.61
CA VAL A 644 -2.86 -4.34 -17.28
C VAL A 644 -4.16 -3.54 -17.22
N LYS A 645 -5.19 -3.97 -17.93
CA LYS A 645 -6.55 -3.40 -17.84
C LYS A 645 -7.49 -4.37 -17.16
N LEU A 646 -8.39 -3.85 -16.33
CA LEU A 646 -9.49 -4.61 -15.73
C LEU A 646 -10.67 -4.66 -16.69
N GLY A 647 -11.28 -5.83 -16.82
CA GLY A 647 -12.29 -6.09 -17.83
C GLY A 647 -11.68 -6.50 -19.17
N SER A 648 -12.52 -6.63 -20.19
CA SER A 648 -12.16 -7.22 -21.48
C SER A 648 -12.92 -6.60 -22.64
N SER A 649 -12.23 -6.40 -23.77
CA SER A 649 -12.83 -6.00 -25.05
C SER A 649 -13.60 -7.17 -25.69
N PHE A 650 -12.90 -8.23 -26.06
CA PHE A 650 -13.44 -9.47 -26.61
C PHE A 650 -12.61 -10.68 -26.14
N PRO A 651 -13.22 -11.74 -25.57
CA PRO A 651 -14.65 -11.90 -25.26
C PRO A 651 -15.12 -10.79 -24.33
N ARG A 652 -16.38 -10.37 -24.49
CA ARG A 652 -16.94 -9.29 -23.69
C ARG A 652 -17.64 -9.85 -22.47
N PHE A 653 -16.89 -9.86 -21.36
CA PHE A 653 -17.45 -9.97 -20.01
C PHE A 653 -17.82 -8.58 -19.52
N TRP A 654 -17.02 -8.02 -18.60
CA TRP A 654 -17.21 -6.67 -18.06
C TRP A 654 -16.23 -5.68 -18.69
N PRO A 655 -16.62 -4.42 -18.84
CA PRO A 655 -15.70 -3.34 -19.24
C PRO A 655 -14.84 -2.81 -18.07
N GLY A 656 -15.11 -3.27 -16.85
CA GLY A 656 -14.45 -2.86 -15.61
C GLY A 656 -15.03 -3.59 -14.40
N ILE A 657 -14.71 -3.13 -13.19
CA ILE A 657 -15.24 -3.74 -11.96
C ILE A 657 -16.74 -3.40 -11.83
N PRO A 658 -17.65 -4.37 -11.65
CA PRO A 658 -19.07 -4.09 -11.39
C PRO A 658 -19.28 -3.29 -10.12
N ARG A 659 -20.03 -2.19 -10.20
CA ARG A 659 -20.24 -1.27 -9.08
C ARG A 659 -21.20 -1.79 -8.03
N GLU A 660 -22.00 -2.81 -8.35
CA GLU A 660 -22.83 -3.49 -7.36
C GLU A 660 -22.03 -4.38 -6.40
N LEU A 661 -20.76 -4.67 -6.70
CA LEU A 661 -19.88 -5.41 -5.79
C LEU A 661 -19.47 -4.52 -4.61
N PRO A 662 -19.19 -5.12 -3.43
CA PRO A 662 -18.70 -4.37 -2.28
C PRO A 662 -17.45 -3.55 -2.61
N GLU A 663 -17.32 -2.37 -1.99
CA GLU A 663 -16.18 -1.47 -2.18
C GLU A 663 -14.82 -2.15 -1.91
N THR A 664 -14.81 -3.16 -1.04
CA THR A 664 -13.64 -4.01 -0.76
C THR A 664 -13.05 -4.68 -2.01
N VAL A 665 -13.84 -4.93 -3.05
CA VAL A 665 -13.35 -5.44 -4.35
C VAL A 665 -12.59 -4.35 -5.11
N GLN A 666 -13.06 -3.11 -5.08
CA GLN A 666 -12.33 -1.99 -5.68
C GLN A 666 -11.03 -1.72 -4.93
N HIS A 667 -11.10 -1.74 -3.59
CA HIS A 667 -9.93 -1.65 -2.72
C HIS A 667 -8.90 -2.75 -2.99
N PHE A 668 -9.34 -3.98 -3.25
CA PHE A 668 -8.43 -5.06 -3.62
C PHE A 668 -7.55 -4.68 -4.82
N PHE A 669 -8.10 -4.03 -5.85
CA PHE A 669 -7.32 -3.61 -7.01
C PHE A 669 -6.52 -2.33 -6.74
N THR A 670 -7.10 -1.31 -6.12
CA THR A 670 -6.39 -0.04 -5.87
C THR A 670 -5.20 -0.22 -4.93
N HIS A 671 -5.32 -1.03 -3.87
CA HIS A 671 -4.22 -1.36 -2.97
C HIS A 671 -3.06 -2.10 -3.66
N ARG A 672 -3.31 -2.65 -4.86
CA ARG A 672 -2.30 -3.33 -5.70
C ARG A 672 -1.86 -2.48 -6.89
N GLY A 673 -2.18 -1.18 -6.85
CA GLY A 673 -1.69 -0.17 -7.79
C GLY A 673 -2.61 0.15 -8.95
N PHE A 674 -3.77 -0.51 -9.10
CA PHE A 674 -4.69 -0.19 -10.19
C PHE A 674 -5.28 1.21 -9.99
N ARG A 675 -5.19 2.03 -11.03
CA ARG A 675 -5.86 3.32 -11.15
C ARG A 675 -7.24 3.09 -11.75
N LEU A 676 -8.25 3.24 -10.91
CA LEU A 676 -9.64 3.12 -11.34
C LEU A 676 -10.13 4.46 -11.88
N SER A 677 -11.04 4.42 -12.86
CA SER A 677 -11.70 5.62 -13.38
C SER A 677 -12.37 6.41 -12.24
N PRO A 678 -12.59 7.72 -12.40
CA PRO A 678 -13.35 8.51 -11.44
C PRO A 678 -14.71 7.87 -11.08
N PRO A 679 -15.19 8.00 -9.83
CA PRO A 679 -16.47 7.44 -9.42
C PRO A 679 -17.68 7.93 -10.25
N ASP A 680 -17.60 9.09 -10.88
CA ASP A 680 -18.63 9.66 -11.74
C ASP A 680 -18.46 9.29 -13.23
N ALA A 681 -17.33 8.70 -13.62
CA ALA A 681 -17.10 8.28 -15.00
C ALA A 681 -18.11 7.19 -15.42
N ARG A 682 -18.86 7.48 -16.49
CA ARG A 682 -19.91 6.59 -17.00
C ARG A 682 -19.30 5.43 -17.80
N SER A 683 -19.59 4.22 -17.36
CA SER A 683 -19.33 2.97 -18.07
C SER A 683 -20.44 2.00 -17.70
N VAL A 684 -21.38 1.78 -18.62
CA VAL A 684 -22.61 1.05 -18.31
C VAL A 684 -22.98 0.08 -19.42
N ASP A 685 -23.69 -0.98 -19.05
CA ASP A 685 -24.50 -1.73 -19.99
C ASP A 685 -25.94 -1.24 -19.87
N LEU A 686 -26.66 -1.21 -20.99
CA LEU A 686 -28.04 -0.78 -21.07
C LEU A 686 -28.94 -1.93 -21.50
N TYR A 687 -30.19 -1.86 -21.07
CA TYR A 687 -31.23 -2.80 -21.46
C TYR A 687 -32.53 -2.07 -21.76
N GLN A 688 -33.30 -2.62 -22.71
CA GLN A 688 -34.66 -2.18 -22.99
C GLN A 688 -35.55 -3.36 -23.32
N ASP A 689 -36.75 -3.39 -22.73
CA ASP A 689 -37.84 -4.25 -23.20
C ASP A 689 -38.50 -3.61 -24.44
N ILE A 690 -38.52 -4.35 -25.55
CA ILE A 690 -38.94 -3.82 -26.85
C ILE A 690 -40.32 -4.32 -27.30
N ARG A 691 -41.01 -5.12 -26.49
CA ARG A 691 -42.33 -5.70 -26.83
C ARG A 691 -43.36 -4.62 -27.17
N ASN A 692 -43.30 -3.50 -26.44
CA ASN A 692 -44.17 -2.34 -26.65
C ASN A 692 -43.41 -1.14 -27.22
N PHE A 693 -42.19 -1.31 -27.72
CA PHE A 693 -41.41 -0.21 -28.27
C PHE A 693 -42.11 0.45 -29.45
N GLN A 694 -42.04 1.78 -29.48
CA GLN A 694 -42.47 2.64 -30.56
C GLN A 694 -41.38 3.69 -30.80
N SER A 695 -40.97 3.87 -32.05
CA SER A 695 -39.98 4.88 -32.39
C SER A 695 -40.50 6.29 -32.08
N PRO A 696 -39.74 7.14 -31.36
CA PRO A 696 -40.15 8.52 -31.14
C PRO A 696 -40.26 9.29 -32.47
N GLU A 697 -41.44 9.83 -32.77
CA GLU A 697 -41.74 10.50 -34.05
C GLU A 697 -40.74 11.59 -34.40
N LYS A 698 -40.26 12.36 -33.41
CA LYS A 698 -39.30 13.45 -33.62
C LYS A 698 -38.01 13.01 -34.34
N TYR A 699 -37.53 11.79 -34.10
CA TYR A 699 -36.32 11.28 -34.75
C TYR A 699 -36.64 10.72 -36.14
N MET A 700 -37.78 10.05 -36.28
CA MET A 700 -38.25 9.48 -37.55
C MET A 700 -38.55 10.57 -38.57
N THR A 701 -39.35 11.57 -38.19
CA THR A 701 -39.70 12.72 -39.03
C THR A 701 -38.45 13.50 -39.43
N ARG A 702 -37.54 13.79 -38.49
CA ARG A 702 -36.29 14.48 -38.79
C ARG A 702 -35.40 13.73 -39.78
N ALA A 703 -35.30 12.41 -39.67
CA ALA A 703 -34.50 11.62 -40.59
C ALA A 703 -35.13 11.59 -41.99
N LYS A 704 -36.46 11.42 -42.06
CA LYS A 704 -37.24 11.43 -43.30
C LYS A 704 -37.16 12.78 -44.02
N ASP A 705 -37.35 13.90 -43.31
CA ASP A 705 -37.29 15.25 -43.87
C ASP A 705 -35.91 15.60 -44.44
N ARG A 706 -34.87 14.91 -43.96
CA ARG A 706 -33.49 15.04 -44.45
C ARG A 706 -33.11 14.02 -45.52
N GLY A 707 -34.08 13.22 -45.99
CA GLY A 707 -33.88 12.29 -47.09
C GLY A 707 -33.17 10.98 -46.72
N PHE A 708 -33.09 10.62 -45.44
CA PHE A 708 -32.43 9.39 -45.02
C PHE A 708 -33.35 8.16 -45.12
N ARG A 709 -32.78 7.03 -45.56
CA ARG A 709 -33.43 5.71 -45.63
C ARG A 709 -32.69 4.72 -44.74
N PHE A 710 -33.41 3.77 -44.14
CA PHE A 710 -32.80 2.73 -43.30
C PHE A 710 -33.19 1.34 -43.81
N ALA A 711 -32.24 0.42 -43.90
CA ALA A 711 -32.49 -0.95 -44.31
C ALA A 711 -31.41 -1.92 -43.81
N PRO A 712 -31.74 -3.23 -43.66
CA PRO A 712 -30.72 -4.25 -43.41
C PRO A 712 -29.65 -4.29 -44.51
N LEU A 713 -28.40 -4.55 -44.12
CA LEU A 713 -27.28 -4.69 -45.05
C LEU A 713 -27.48 -5.90 -45.96
N LYS A 714 -27.29 -5.71 -47.26
CA LYS A 714 -27.33 -6.78 -48.27
C LYS A 714 -25.91 -7.17 -48.69
N ALA A 715 -25.74 -8.38 -49.23
CA ALA A 715 -24.46 -8.87 -49.72
C ALA A 715 -23.79 -7.96 -50.77
N GLY A 716 -24.57 -7.41 -51.70
CA GLY A 716 -24.05 -6.47 -52.71
C GLY A 716 -23.54 -5.14 -52.15
N ASP A 717 -23.93 -4.80 -50.91
CA ASP A 717 -23.58 -3.54 -50.24
C ASP A 717 -22.45 -3.73 -49.19
N TYR A 718 -21.94 -4.95 -49.03
CA TYR A 718 -21.01 -5.31 -47.96
C TYR A 718 -19.64 -4.61 -48.08
N ASP A 719 -19.07 -4.58 -49.28
CA ASP A 719 -17.77 -3.93 -49.51
C ASP A 719 -17.80 -2.44 -49.15
N ALA A 720 -18.89 -1.76 -49.51
CA ALA A 720 -19.11 -0.35 -49.14
C ALA A 720 -19.24 -0.17 -47.62
N CYS A 721 -19.88 -1.12 -46.93
CA CYS A 721 -19.95 -1.13 -45.47
C CYS A 721 -18.55 -1.24 -44.85
N LEU A 722 -17.72 -2.20 -45.30
CA LEU A 722 -16.36 -2.36 -44.77
C LEU A 722 -15.48 -1.15 -45.04
N VAL A 723 -15.60 -0.51 -46.20
CA VAL A 723 -14.91 0.75 -46.50
C VAL A 723 -15.36 1.84 -45.51
N GLY A 724 -16.66 1.99 -45.28
CA GLY A 724 -17.21 2.94 -44.30
C GLY A 724 -16.74 2.67 -42.87
N GLN A 725 -16.71 1.40 -42.45
CA GLN A 725 -16.23 0.99 -41.13
C GLN A 725 -14.75 1.30 -40.95
N ARG A 726 -13.89 0.95 -41.92
CA ARG A 726 -12.45 1.25 -41.86
C ARG A 726 -12.16 2.73 -41.94
N LYS A 727 -12.91 3.49 -42.74
CA LYS A 727 -12.77 4.95 -42.85
C LYS A 727 -13.05 5.65 -41.52
N ASN A 728 -14.10 5.23 -40.81
CA ASN A 728 -14.61 5.97 -39.65
C ASN A 728 -14.17 5.37 -38.29
N PHE A 729 -13.89 4.07 -38.23
CA PHE A 729 -13.72 3.31 -36.97
C PHE A 729 -12.47 2.42 -36.95
N SER A 730 -11.49 2.63 -37.83
CA SER A 730 -10.22 1.84 -37.85
C SER A 730 -9.42 1.90 -36.54
N HIS A 731 -9.59 2.97 -35.75
CA HIS A 731 -9.02 3.08 -34.41
C HIS A 731 -9.58 2.05 -33.42
N ASN A 732 -10.70 1.39 -33.74
CA ASN A 732 -11.29 0.28 -33.00
C ASN A 732 -11.33 -0.95 -33.90
N SER A 733 -10.19 -1.63 -34.04
CA SER A 733 -10.03 -2.79 -34.93
C SER A 733 -11.04 -3.90 -34.63
N SER A 734 -11.30 -4.19 -33.37
CA SER A 734 -12.25 -5.24 -32.98
C SER A 734 -13.71 -4.89 -33.31
N TRP A 735 -14.06 -3.59 -33.31
CA TRP A 735 -15.35 -3.12 -33.86
C TRP A 735 -15.43 -3.43 -35.36
N VAL A 736 -14.41 -3.07 -36.13
CA VAL A 736 -14.38 -3.36 -37.58
C VAL A 736 -14.43 -4.87 -37.82
N GLN A 737 -13.72 -5.65 -37.01
CA GLN A 737 -13.67 -7.11 -37.10
C GLN A 737 -15.03 -7.76 -36.81
N ALA A 738 -15.88 -7.15 -35.98
CA ALA A 738 -17.25 -7.61 -35.78
C ALA A 738 -18.05 -7.56 -37.09
N TYR A 739 -17.93 -6.47 -37.86
CA TYR A 739 -18.55 -6.37 -39.20
C TYR A 739 -17.91 -7.33 -40.23
N VAL A 740 -16.61 -7.60 -40.12
CA VAL A 740 -15.95 -8.62 -40.96
C VAL A 740 -16.54 -10.01 -40.69
N THR A 741 -16.75 -10.33 -39.42
CA THR A 741 -17.25 -11.65 -38.99
C THR A 741 -18.73 -11.85 -39.37
N LEU A 742 -19.52 -10.77 -39.36
CA LEU A 742 -20.96 -10.79 -39.63
C LEU A 742 -21.29 -10.52 -41.10
N HIS A 743 -20.69 -11.29 -42.01
CA HIS A 743 -20.99 -11.19 -43.43
C HIS A 743 -22.49 -11.49 -43.71
N PRO A 744 -23.21 -10.65 -44.47
CA PRO A 744 -24.66 -10.75 -44.64
C PRO A 744 -25.12 -12.06 -45.33
N ASP A 745 -24.26 -12.73 -46.10
CA ASP A 745 -24.57 -14.06 -46.66
C ASP A 745 -24.73 -15.15 -45.58
N GLN A 746 -23.98 -15.04 -44.48
CA GLN A 746 -24.03 -15.99 -43.37
C GLN A 746 -24.96 -15.50 -42.25
N TYR A 747 -25.02 -14.18 -42.07
CA TYR A 747 -25.76 -13.51 -41.01
C TYR A 747 -26.66 -12.41 -41.59
N PRO A 748 -27.70 -12.77 -42.36
CA PRO A 748 -28.65 -11.78 -42.85
C PRO A 748 -29.31 -11.05 -41.67
N ASP A 749 -29.71 -9.81 -41.90
CA ASP A 749 -30.40 -8.98 -40.89
C ASP A 749 -29.58 -8.74 -39.60
N SER A 750 -28.25 -8.89 -39.66
CA SER A 750 -27.36 -8.63 -38.51
C SER A 750 -26.88 -7.18 -38.43
N VAL A 751 -27.01 -6.41 -39.51
CA VAL A 751 -26.57 -5.02 -39.62
C VAL A 751 -27.68 -4.14 -40.17
N MET A 752 -28.00 -3.06 -39.48
CA MET A 752 -28.87 -1.99 -39.98
C MET A 752 -28.00 -0.86 -40.54
N VAL A 753 -28.37 -0.35 -41.71
CA VAL A 753 -27.62 0.70 -42.42
C VAL A 753 -28.51 1.91 -42.68
N ALA A 754 -27.95 3.11 -42.48
CA ALA A 754 -28.53 4.37 -42.91
C ALA A 754 -27.94 4.78 -44.27
N PHE A 755 -28.80 5.17 -45.20
CA PHE A 755 -28.48 5.66 -46.52
C PHE A 755 -28.90 7.11 -46.65
N ASP A 756 -28.08 7.95 -47.30
CA ASP A 756 -28.44 9.32 -47.64
C ASP A 756 -29.31 9.42 -48.91
N SER A 757 -29.61 10.65 -49.35
CA SER A 757 -30.43 10.91 -50.53
C SER A 757 -29.78 10.46 -51.85
N GLU A 758 -28.48 10.17 -51.85
CA GLU A 758 -27.70 9.66 -52.99
C GLU A 758 -27.47 8.12 -52.87
N ASP A 759 -28.17 7.47 -51.95
CA ASP A 759 -28.09 6.05 -51.65
C ASP A 759 -26.69 5.60 -51.16
N GLN A 760 -25.90 6.52 -50.61
CA GLN A 760 -24.60 6.21 -49.99
C GLN A 760 -24.79 5.80 -48.53
N GLN A 761 -23.99 4.83 -48.06
CA GLN A 761 -24.02 4.40 -46.67
C GLN A 761 -23.37 5.45 -45.76
N VAL A 762 -24.12 5.91 -44.75
CA VAL A 762 -23.72 7.01 -43.86
C VAL A 762 -23.85 6.66 -42.37
N GLY A 763 -24.39 5.49 -42.03
CA GLY A 763 -24.47 5.01 -40.65
C GLY A 763 -24.72 3.50 -40.58
N TRP A 764 -24.26 2.87 -39.49
CA TRP A 764 -24.27 1.42 -39.31
C TRP A 764 -24.47 1.05 -37.85
N THR A 765 -25.21 -0.02 -37.59
CA THR A 765 -25.26 -0.66 -36.27
C THR A 765 -25.45 -2.16 -36.42
N LEU A 766 -24.85 -2.93 -35.51
CA LEU A 766 -25.22 -4.33 -35.34
C LEU A 766 -26.61 -4.41 -34.71
N MET A 767 -27.39 -5.41 -35.12
CA MET A 767 -28.73 -5.76 -34.61
C MET A 767 -28.90 -7.28 -34.50
N LEU A 768 -28.19 -7.87 -33.54
CA LEU A 768 -28.03 -9.32 -33.41
C LEU A 768 -29.19 -9.93 -32.62
N GLY A 769 -29.71 -11.05 -33.12
CA GLY A 769 -30.66 -11.88 -32.35
C GLY A 769 -29.95 -12.82 -31.36
N PRO A 770 -30.71 -13.44 -30.43
CA PRO A 770 -30.18 -14.45 -29.51
C PRO A 770 -29.67 -15.64 -30.31
N SER A 771 -28.34 -15.77 -30.44
CA SER A 771 -27.70 -16.79 -31.26
C SER A 771 -26.40 -17.26 -30.62
N PRO A 772 -25.91 -18.48 -30.95
CA PRO A 772 -24.59 -18.93 -30.54
C PRO A 772 -23.49 -17.93 -30.95
N ALA A 773 -23.58 -17.36 -32.16
CA ALA A 773 -22.64 -16.36 -32.65
C ALA A 773 -22.55 -15.12 -31.75
N LEU A 774 -23.69 -14.64 -31.22
CA LEU A 774 -23.71 -13.58 -30.21
C LEU A 774 -23.05 -14.03 -28.90
N ASN A 775 -23.47 -15.19 -28.38
CA ASN A 775 -23.07 -15.68 -27.06
C ASN A 775 -21.60 -16.14 -26.99
N HIS A 776 -20.96 -16.43 -28.13
CA HIS A 776 -19.51 -16.68 -28.25
C HIS A 776 -18.66 -15.41 -28.08
N VAL A 777 -19.28 -14.23 -28.14
CA VAL A 777 -18.59 -12.95 -28.13
C VAL A 777 -19.03 -12.08 -26.94
N TRP A 778 -20.33 -12.02 -26.63
CA TRP A 778 -20.89 -11.26 -25.51
C TRP A 778 -21.47 -12.18 -24.44
N ALA A 779 -20.98 -12.05 -23.21
CA ALA A 779 -21.37 -12.94 -22.11
C ALA A 779 -22.81 -12.71 -21.64
N PHE A 780 -23.23 -11.46 -21.48
CA PHE A 780 -24.40 -11.12 -20.65
C PHE A 780 -25.76 -10.89 -21.32
N PRO A 781 -25.93 -10.70 -22.65
CA PRO A 781 -27.26 -10.54 -23.24
C PRO A 781 -28.25 -11.64 -22.85
N GLN A 782 -27.79 -12.89 -22.79
CA GLN A 782 -28.59 -14.06 -22.42
C GLN A 782 -29.11 -14.05 -20.97
N ILE A 783 -28.53 -13.24 -20.08
CA ILE A 783 -28.98 -13.10 -18.69
C ILE A 783 -30.26 -12.28 -18.60
N CYS A 784 -30.47 -11.33 -19.52
CA CYS A 784 -31.68 -10.51 -19.55
C CYS A 784 -32.92 -11.27 -20.05
N GLY A 785 -32.71 -12.40 -20.75
CA GLY A 785 -33.79 -13.27 -21.22
C GLY A 785 -33.39 -14.09 -22.45
N PRO A 786 -34.10 -15.21 -22.72
CA PRO A 786 -33.80 -16.08 -23.85
C PRO A 786 -34.06 -15.46 -25.23
N LYS A 787 -34.83 -14.35 -25.26
CA LYS A 787 -35.16 -13.58 -26.46
C LYS A 787 -34.52 -12.19 -26.47
N THR A 788 -33.39 -12.04 -25.79
CA THR A 788 -32.63 -10.79 -25.77
C THR A 788 -31.60 -10.78 -26.89
N GLY A 789 -31.63 -9.74 -27.71
CA GLY A 789 -30.62 -9.45 -28.73
C GLY A 789 -29.62 -8.39 -28.28
N LEU A 790 -28.74 -7.99 -29.20
CA LEU A 790 -27.74 -6.95 -28.98
C LEU A 790 -27.83 -5.86 -30.06
N ILE A 791 -27.80 -4.61 -29.64
CA ILE A 791 -27.37 -3.48 -30.47
C ILE A 791 -25.96 -3.11 -30.05
N GLY A 792 -25.04 -3.10 -31.01
CA GLY A 792 -23.63 -2.80 -30.76
C GLY A 792 -22.99 -2.13 -31.95
N CYS A 793 -21.83 -1.52 -31.73
CA CYS A 793 -21.04 -0.89 -32.80
C CYS A 793 -21.84 0.14 -33.64
N VAL A 794 -22.58 1.03 -32.95
CA VAL A 794 -23.39 2.10 -33.55
C VAL A 794 -22.48 3.24 -34.04
N GLY A 795 -22.40 3.44 -35.35
CA GLY A 795 -21.51 4.40 -35.98
C GLY A 795 -22.20 5.26 -37.03
N VAL A 796 -21.80 6.53 -37.13
CA VAL A 796 -22.21 7.46 -38.18
C VAL A 796 -20.96 8.03 -38.87
N ASP A 797 -21.00 8.10 -40.20
CA ASP A 797 -19.93 8.71 -40.99
C ASP A 797 -19.65 10.14 -40.51
N ASN A 798 -18.37 10.52 -40.43
CA ASN A 798 -17.94 11.82 -39.92
C ASN A 798 -18.68 13.00 -40.58
N ALA A 799 -18.93 12.94 -41.90
CA ALA A 799 -19.58 14.02 -42.64
C ALA A 799 -21.07 14.18 -42.27
N HIS A 800 -21.67 13.16 -41.65
CA HIS A 800 -23.09 13.07 -41.34
C HIS A 800 -23.39 13.11 -39.84
N ARG A 801 -22.39 13.34 -38.99
CA ARG A 801 -22.59 13.52 -37.54
C ARG A 801 -23.43 14.76 -37.25
N SER A 802 -24.12 14.77 -36.11
CA SER A 802 -25.06 15.84 -35.69
C SER A 802 -26.28 16.06 -36.60
N SER A 803 -26.46 15.23 -37.63
CA SER A 803 -27.65 15.26 -38.50
C SER A 803 -28.91 14.69 -37.82
N GLY A 804 -28.76 13.99 -36.70
CA GLY A 804 -29.84 13.29 -35.99
C GLY A 804 -30.05 11.85 -36.44
N ILE A 805 -29.21 11.34 -37.36
CA ILE A 805 -29.34 10.00 -37.95
C ILE A 805 -29.17 8.86 -36.93
N GLY A 806 -28.31 9.03 -35.92
CA GLY A 806 -27.89 7.92 -35.06
C GLY A 806 -29.04 7.35 -34.21
N LEU A 807 -29.85 8.20 -33.60
CA LEU A 807 -31.02 7.74 -32.84
C LEU A 807 -32.09 7.14 -33.75
N ALA A 808 -32.25 7.70 -34.97
CA ALA A 808 -33.16 7.11 -35.95
C ALA A 808 -32.71 5.72 -36.40
N LEU A 809 -31.40 5.54 -36.63
CA LEU A 809 -30.78 4.27 -36.95
C LEU A 809 -31.04 3.22 -35.85
N VAL A 810 -30.83 3.58 -34.58
CA VAL A 810 -31.12 2.71 -33.44
C VAL A 810 -32.60 2.36 -33.38
N CYS A 811 -33.51 3.33 -33.51
CA CYS A 811 -34.95 3.08 -33.54
C CYS A 811 -35.37 2.08 -34.63
N HIS A 812 -34.88 2.27 -35.86
CA HIS A 812 -35.15 1.35 -36.96
C HIS A 812 -34.59 -0.06 -36.70
N ALA A 813 -33.39 -0.16 -36.12
CA ALA A 813 -32.82 -1.44 -35.70
C ALA A 813 -33.71 -2.13 -34.65
N VAL A 814 -34.16 -1.40 -33.62
CA VAL A 814 -35.04 -1.94 -32.57
C VAL A 814 -36.38 -2.41 -33.15
N GLU A 815 -37.03 -1.64 -34.02
CA GLU A 815 -38.28 -2.05 -34.67
C GLU A 815 -38.08 -3.30 -35.55
N HIS A 816 -36.98 -3.37 -36.29
CA HIS A 816 -36.66 -4.54 -37.10
C HIS A 816 -36.41 -5.78 -36.23
N MET A 817 -35.69 -5.64 -35.12
CA MET A 817 -35.49 -6.70 -34.13
C MET A 817 -36.82 -7.16 -33.53
N LYS A 818 -37.72 -6.23 -33.18
CA LYS A 818 -39.07 -6.53 -32.69
C LYS A 818 -39.87 -7.35 -33.71
N GLN A 819 -39.84 -6.98 -34.99
CA GLN A 819 -40.50 -7.72 -36.07
C GLN A 819 -39.98 -9.15 -36.23
N ARG A 820 -38.70 -9.38 -35.89
CA ARG A 820 -38.05 -10.70 -35.86
C ARG A 820 -38.36 -11.52 -34.59
N GLY A 821 -39.21 -11.00 -33.69
CA GLY A 821 -39.63 -11.70 -32.46
C GLY A 821 -38.68 -11.56 -31.28
N ILE A 822 -37.73 -10.61 -31.33
CA ILE A 822 -36.86 -10.26 -30.21
C ILE A 822 -37.68 -9.45 -29.20
N GLU A 823 -37.54 -9.76 -27.91
CA GLU A 823 -38.34 -9.15 -26.83
C GLU A 823 -37.56 -8.12 -26.01
N GLY A 824 -36.23 -8.22 -25.96
CA GLY A 824 -35.37 -7.27 -25.27
C GLY A 824 -34.09 -6.98 -26.06
N VAL A 825 -33.51 -5.80 -25.85
CA VAL A 825 -32.26 -5.38 -26.49
C VAL A 825 -31.25 -4.96 -25.43
N PHE A 826 -30.06 -5.54 -25.53
CA PHE A 826 -28.89 -5.17 -24.75
C PHE A 826 -27.98 -4.23 -25.55
N VAL A 827 -27.42 -3.22 -24.90
CA VAL A 827 -26.35 -2.38 -25.47
C VAL A 827 -25.19 -2.37 -24.48
N ASP A 828 -24.07 -2.92 -24.90
CA ASP A 828 -22.91 -3.12 -24.05
C ASP A 828 -21.95 -1.92 -24.05
N TRP A 829 -21.30 -1.68 -22.90
CA TRP A 829 -20.19 -0.74 -22.70
C TRP A 829 -20.40 0.66 -23.31
N VAL A 830 -21.40 1.37 -22.80
CA VAL A 830 -21.74 2.74 -23.18
C VAL A 830 -21.12 3.76 -22.22
N ALA A 831 -20.38 4.71 -22.78
CA ALA A 831 -19.89 5.90 -22.07
C ALA A 831 -20.74 7.16 -22.32
N LEU A 832 -21.55 7.17 -23.39
CA LEU A 832 -22.44 8.29 -23.72
C LEU A 832 -23.57 8.40 -22.68
N ASP A 833 -23.71 9.58 -22.10
CA ASP A 833 -24.73 9.89 -21.11
C ASP A 833 -26.01 10.42 -21.78
N GLY A 834 -27.16 9.84 -21.42
CA GLY A 834 -28.48 10.28 -21.87
C GLY A 834 -28.78 10.08 -23.37
N TRP A 835 -27.90 9.45 -24.15
CA TRP A 835 -28.10 9.29 -25.60
C TRP A 835 -29.08 8.17 -25.91
N TYR A 836 -28.88 6.98 -25.37
CA TYR A 836 -29.76 5.83 -25.59
C TYR A 836 -31.06 5.94 -24.76
N GLU A 837 -31.02 6.60 -23.60
CA GLU A 837 -32.18 6.88 -22.75
C GLU A 837 -33.25 7.69 -23.47
N GLN A 838 -32.86 8.54 -24.43
CA GLN A 838 -33.79 9.28 -25.28
C GLN A 838 -34.70 8.39 -26.13
N VAL A 839 -34.34 7.13 -26.32
CA VAL A 839 -35.15 6.12 -27.01
C VAL A 839 -35.58 4.99 -26.09
N GLY A 840 -35.47 5.16 -24.77
CA GLY A 840 -36.08 4.27 -23.77
C GLY A 840 -35.15 3.23 -23.14
N PHE A 841 -33.86 3.24 -23.45
CA PHE A 841 -32.91 2.35 -22.79
C PHE A 841 -32.68 2.78 -21.34
N GLU A 842 -32.55 1.81 -20.46
CA GLU A 842 -32.24 2.03 -19.05
C GLU A 842 -30.88 1.42 -18.70
N VAL A 843 -30.20 1.99 -17.71
CA VAL A 843 -28.95 1.42 -17.19
C VAL A 843 -29.26 0.06 -16.56
N TRP A 844 -28.70 -0.99 -17.14
CA TRP A 844 -28.80 -2.34 -16.59
C TRP A 844 -27.78 -2.54 -15.48
N ARG A 845 -26.50 -2.26 -15.77
CA ARG A 845 -25.40 -2.34 -14.80
C ARG A 845 -24.34 -1.30 -15.10
N SER A 846 -23.55 -0.98 -14.08
CA SER A 846 -22.51 0.05 -14.14
C SER A 846 -21.18 -0.48 -13.64
N TYR A 847 -20.11 0.05 -14.21
CA TYR A 847 -18.76 -0.48 -14.05
C TYR A 847 -17.79 0.63 -13.72
N ARG A 848 -16.64 0.22 -13.17
CA ARG A 848 -15.50 1.09 -12.91
C ARG A 848 -14.28 0.48 -13.61
N PRO A 849 -13.97 0.92 -14.84
CA PRO A 849 -12.74 0.53 -15.52
C PRO A 849 -11.51 0.84 -14.67
N GLY A 850 -10.44 0.07 -14.86
CA GLY A 850 -9.20 0.27 -14.15
C GLY A 850 -8.01 -0.21 -14.95
N GLU A 851 -6.87 0.42 -14.72
CA GLU A 851 -5.61 0.06 -15.36
C GLU A 851 -4.43 0.16 -14.40
N LEU A 852 -3.40 -0.63 -14.65
CA LEU A 852 -2.11 -0.58 -13.96
C LEU A 852 -1.05 -0.14 -14.95
#